data_AF-A0A7W9MY63-F1
#
_entry.id   AF-A0A7W9MY63-F1
#
_cell.length_a   1.000
_cell.length_b   1.000
_cell.length_c   1.000
_cell.angle_alpha   90.00
_cell.angle_beta   90.00
_cell.angle_gamma   90.00
#
_symmetry.space_group_name_H-M   'P 1'
#
loop_
_entity.id
_entity.type
_entity.pdbx_description
1 polymer ?
#
loop_
_entity_poly.entity_id
_entity_poly.type
_entity_poly.pdbx_seq_one_letter_code
_entity_poly.pdbx_strand_id
1 'polypeptide(L)'
;MRPAPSARENRRSRAALAAVVAGCVAVTGVAVAGAGNASPGMKFSQPGRYIYNSTVGKIFHVNGATKNVDQEIPLPGAGPGTQVIETDQNGYVLSRGRTYPFGKSSLDVANPLPAPVDELPVVLEAGGAAFAVYRQSGQIVRFGEKLATAKVGVPLGPPVVTSDGTVWVHRQDSGQLCLLPLEADRLACPAELPSGHTGSLAVVGANQVVFVDTTGRELYAVDDGGLGRKMTLPIDDLPRDAIVAPNDVTGRLAIVDPHKSLLHLVDAAGLTTGKADAPPVHKQLRKGKYERIVSSGNSLALIDESTDTLVTLDRNGEERAARKIPPPSKDSKAGREDRTGLYRGGDSRLYVASRSGEQVMVVEDTGDVTAVDTNSARPDQRKTPQPAKPTAKPSTPDRPVQPPPTTTKPPQPPATGDPKPQDRPTDRPTGRPTSKPGDDKPDQPETPDEPTDPPTTDRPKPPPEKPTTPVKPPAKPTVQAGRPGAPRSVSGRPGNGSVQVSWEAAAANGAAVTSYTLTWNGGSVRLGPTARSRNVTGLTNGTGYTFTVRATNRVGTGPGSSTARLVPSGGAPDAPGNFQVTTSGSSLTLSWTRPDLKGNTLQGYDIAANPTGTGGGTAKGDSTTSTRATISGLTSGSTYRVTVRATTTNAQGNFVLGKQAVRTVVVGGGSSTQPRLTASRGAATTHGGGERACEAPGCAFIRVVGRGLKPNTLYDFQPFTTQWQPSNPGAQLRTDDNGEITIDDRFATDAPGQQVWVVATAAGEETVTSNKFTWRN
;
A
#
# COMPACT_ATOMS: atom_id res chain seq x y z
N MET A 1 -14.81 -13.55 83.86
CA MET A 1 -13.82 -14.60 84.22
C MET A 1 -13.30 -15.27 82.94
N ARG A 2 -12.14 -15.95 83.00
CA ARG A 2 -11.71 -16.99 82.02
C ARG A 2 -12.44 -18.33 82.35
N PRO A 3 -12.43 -19.40 81.52
CA PRO A 3 -11.39 -19.77 80.52
C PRO A 3 -11.90 -20.27 79.13
N ALA A 4 -10.94 -20.75 78.32
CA ALA A 4 -11.11 -21.57 77.09
C ALA A 4 -10.71 -23.04 77.42
N PRO A 5 -10.20 -23.97 76.55
CA PRO A 5 -9.74 -23.91 75.14
C PRO A 5 -10.92 -24.08 74.12
N SER A 6 -10.86 -24.58 72.87
CA SER A 6 -9.87 -25.21 71.96
C SER A 6 -10.32 -25.01 70.48
N ALA A 7 -9.74 -25.51 69.37
CA ALA A 7 -8.55 -26.34 69.06
C ALA A 7 -8.02 -26.02 67.63
N ARG A 8 -6.77 -26.40 67.33
CA ARG A 8 -6.03 -26.35 66.04
C ARG A 8 -5.59 -24.98 65.47
N GLU A 9 -4.33 -24.99 65.03
CA GLU A 9 -3.46 -23.87 64.63
C GLU A 9 -3.84 -23.18 63.30
N ASN A 10 -3.48 -21.91 62.99
CA ASN A 10 -2.26 -21.10 63.20
C ASN A 10 -1.06 -21.49 62.27
N ARG A 11 -0.21 -20.59 61.74
CA ARG A 11 -0.27 -19.10 61.56
C ARG A 11 0.90 -18.61 60.66
N ARG A 12 0.68 -17.46 59.98
CA ARG A 12 1.66 -16.36 59.70
C ARG A 12 2.87 -16.62 58.78
N SER A 13 3.60 -15.62 58.26
CA SER A 13 3.23 -14.26 57.73
C SER A 13 4.48 -13.48 57.24
N ARG A 14 4.30 -12.68 56.17
CA ARG A 14 4.94 -11.37 55.85
C ARG A 14 6.44 -11.27 55.45
N ALA A 15 6.65 -10.38 54.46
CA ALA A 15 7.69 -9.34 54.30
C ALA A 15 9.01 -9.61 53.55
N ALA A 16 9.41 -8.56 52.80
CA ALA A 16 10.78 -8.16 52.39
C ALA A 16 11.58 -9.06 51.42
N LEU A 17 12.67 -8.62 50.75
CA LEU A 17 13.07 -7.32 50.14
C LEU A 17 14.43 -7.53 49.42
N ALA A 18 14.59 -7.08 48.15
CA ALA A 18 15.89 -6.96 47.43
C ALA A 18 16.69 -8.27 47.19
N ALA A 19 17.76 -8.35 46.36
CA ALA A 19 18.09 -7.76 45.04
C ALA A 19 19.36 -8.46 44.46
N VAL A 20 19.70 -8.26 43.16
CA VAL A 20 21.07 -8.42 42.57
C VAL A 20 21.64 -9.87 42.49
N VAL A 21 22.29 -10.39 41.43
CA VAL A 21 22.67 -9.90 40.07
C VAL A 21 22.81 -11.06 39.05
N ALA A 22 23.06 -10.72 37.77
CA ALA A 22 23.16 -11.54 36.55
C ALA A 22 23.96 -12.88 36.55
N GLY A 23 23.64 -13.75 35.57
CA GLY A 23 24.42 -14.94 35.16
C GLY A 23 23.88 -15.60 33.88
N CYS A 24 24.68 -15.66 32.80
CA CYS A 24 24.22 -15.96 31.43
C CYS A 24 24.15 -17.46 31.02
N VAL A 25 23.19 -17.76 30.11
CA VAL A 25 23.24 -18.76 29.00
C VAL A 25 23.29 -20.27 29.31
N ALA A 26 22.22 -21.00 28.91
CA ALA A 26 22.31 -22.22 28.07
C ALA A 26 20.93 -22.74 27.54
N VAL A 27 20.70 -22.53 26.24
CA VAL A 27 20.20 -23.50 25.20
C VAL A 27 20.21 -24.98 25.65
N THR A 28 19.21 -25.87 25.44
CA THR A 28 17.93 -25.91 24.68
C THR A 28 17.07 -27.10 25.14
N GLY A 29 15.77 -27.19 24.76
CA GLY A 29 15.07 -28.50 24.68
C GLY A 29 13.56 -28.55 24.90
N VAL A 30 12.75 -27.86 24.07
CA VAL A 30 11.27 -28.00 24.12
C VAL A 30 10.78 -28.98 23.05
N ALA A 31 10.11 -30.05 23.48
CA ALA A 31 9.38 -30.98 22.62
C ALA A 31 7.96 -30.45 22.31
N VAL A 32 7.37 -30.88 21.18
CA VAL A 32 6.11 -30.34 20.65
C VAL A 32 4.90 -31.18 21.07
N ALA A 33 4.03 -30.60 21.91
CA ALA A 33 2.57 -30.78 22.01
C ALA A 33 2.08 -30.14 23.33
N GLY A 34 0.91 -29.48 23.42
CA GLY A 34 -0.08 -29.22 22.38
C GLY A 34 -1.35 -28.56 22.95
N ALA A 35 -1.23 -27.35 23.51
CA ALA A 35 -2.36 -26.59 24.05
C ALA A 35 -2.07 -25.07 24.03
N GLY A 36 -2.10 -24.46 22.86
CA GLY A 36 -1.99 -23.01 22.68
C GLY A 36 -2.98 -22.55 21.61
N ASN A 37 -3.85 -21.60 21.96
CA ASN A 37 -4.78 -21.02 21.00
C ASN A 37 -4.00 -20.34 19.88
N ALA A 38 -4.37 -20.61 18.63
CA ALA A 38 -3.78 -19.91 17.49
C ALA A 38 -4.13 -18.42 17.60
N SER A 39 -3.11 -17.56 17.70
CA SER A 39 -3.31 -16.11 17.61
C SER A 39 -4.03 -15.76 16.31
N PRO A 40 -4.95 -14.76 16.31
CA PRO A 40 -5.72 -14.41 15.12
C PRO A 40 -4.85 -14.16 13.90
N GLY A 41 -5.26 -14.68 12.74
CA GLY A 41 -4.44 -14.69 11.52
C GLY A 41 -3.98 -13.31 11.10
N MET A 42 -2.68 -13.16 10.86
CA MET A 42 -2.08 -11.94 10.30
C MET A 42 -2.65 -11.70 8.90
N LYS A 43 -3.51 -10.68 8.78
CA LYS A 43 -4.17 -10.28 7.53
C LYS A 43 -3.16 -9.64 6.57
N PHE A 44 -3.22 -10.03 5.30
CA PHE A 44 -2.22 -9.66 4.31
C PHE A 44 -2.51 -8.29 3.69
N SER A 45 -1.47 -7.45 3.60
CA SER A 45 -1.45 -6.27 2.73
C SER A 45 -0.33 -6.43 1.71
N GLN A 46 -0.68 -6.84 0.49
CA GLN A 46 0.27 -7.05 -0.61
C GLN A 46 0.57 -5.72 -1.35
N PRO A 47 1.75 -5.53 -1.97
CA PRO A 47 2.06 -4.32 -2.72
C PRO A 47 1.52 -4.43 -4.15
N GLY A 48 0.49 -3.65 -4.48
CA GLY A 48 -0.21 -3.74 -5.76
C GLY A 48 -1.52 -2.98 -5.77
N ARG A 49 -2.39 -3.35 -6.72
CA ARG A 49 -3.79 -2.93 -6.78
C ARG A 49 -4.67 -4.06 -7.33
N TYR A 50 -5.88 -4.20 -6.81
CA TYR A 50 -6.92 -5.06 -7.40
C TYR A 50 -7.61 -4.35 -8.56
N ILE A 51 -7.74 -5.04 -9.69
CA ILE A 51 -8.41 -4.57 -10.90
C ILE A 51 -9.45 -5.61 -11.34
N TYR A 52 -10.64 -5.16 -11.72
CA TYR A 52 -11.67 -6.04 -12.27
C TYR A 52 -11.52 -6.15 -13.79
N ASN A 53 -11.44 -7.39 -14.30
CA ASN A 53 -11.48 -7.71 -15.73
C ASN A 53 -12.90 -8.17 -16.09
N SER A 54 -13.56 -7.36 -16.91
CA SER A 54 -14.96 -7.54 -17.31
C SER A 54 -15.14 -8.57 -18.43
N THR A 55 -14.08 -8.95 -19.15
CA THR A 55 -14.11 -10.01 -20.17
C THR A 55 -14.19 -11.39 -19.54
N VAL A 56 -13.33 -11.68 -18.54
CA VAL A 56 -13.29 -13.01 -17.89
C VAL A 56 -14.10 -13.09 -16.59
N GLY A 57 -14.63 -11.97 -16.10
CA GLY A 57 -15.42 -11.94 -14.86
C GLY A 57 -14.59 -12.29 -13.63
N LYS A 58 -13.43 -11.66 -13.46
CA LYS A 58 -12.52 -11.86 -12.33
C LYS A 58 -11.98 -10.53 -11.80
N ILE A 59 -11.71 -10.50 -10.50
CA ILE A 59 -10.84 -9.50 -9.87
C ILE A 59 -9.42 -10.07 -9.84
N PHE A 60 -8.43 -9.26 -10.18
CA PHE A 60 -7.02 -9.62 -10.23
C PHE A 60 -6.20 -8.68 -9.35
N HIS A 61 -5.40 -9.20 -8.42
CA HIS A 61 -4.38 -8.38 -7.78
C HIS A 61 -3.17 -8.28 -8.71
N VAL A 62 -2.85 -7.05 -9.13
CA VAL A 62 -1.66 -6.74 -9.93
C VAL A 62 -0.57 -6.25 -8.99
N ASN A 63 0.43 -7.09 -8.76
CA ASN A 63 1.52 -6.82 -7.84
C ASN A 63 2.47 -5.76 -8.41
N GLY A 64 2.53 -4.60 -7.73
CA GLY A 64 3.25 -3.43 -8.18
C GLY A 64 4.77 -3.62 -8.26
N ALA A 65 5.33 -4.45 -7.38
CA ALA A 65 6.78 -4.70 -7.33
C ALA A 65 7.24 -5.80 -8.31
N THR A 66 6.42 -6.83 -8.54
CA THR A 66 6.79 -7.95 -9.42
C THR A 66 6.25 -7.82 -10.85
N LYS A 67 5.31 -6.90 -11.12
CA LYS A 67 4.65 -6.71 -12.42
C LYS A 67 3.93 -7.97 -12.94
N ASN A 68 3.32 -8.71 -12.03
CA ASN A 68 2.58 -9.94 -12.33
C ASN A 68 1.23 -9.93 -11.60
N VAL A 69 0.31 -10.76 -12.06
CA VAL A 69 -0.85 -11.19 -11.26
C VAL A 69 -0.37 -12.21 -10.23
N ASP A 70 -0.76 -12.04 -8.96
CA ASP A 70 -0.46 -13.00 -7.88
C ASP A 70 -1.70 -13.43 -7.07
N GLN A 71 -2.87 -12.83 -7.31
CA GLN A 71 -4.16 -13.32 -6.81
C GLN A 71 -5.28 -13.14 -7.84
N GLU A 72 -6.28 -14.02 -7.79
CA GLU A 72 -7.47 -14.00 -8.63
C GLU A 72 -8.72 -14.31 -7.80
N ILE A 73 -9.83 -13.61 -8.06
CA ILE A 73 -11.12 -13.79 -7.39
C ILE A 73 -12.23 -13.87 -8.46
N PRO A 74 -13.02 -14.96 -8.55
CA PRO A 74 -14.15 -15.04 -9.47
C PRO A 74 -15.25 -14.02 -9.13
N LEU A 75 -15.65 -13.20 -10.10
CA LEU A 75 -16.79 -12.29 -10.00
C LEU A 75 -17.53 -12.18 -11.35
N PRO A 76 -18.29 -13.21 -11.75
CA PRO A 76 -19.12 -13.13 -12.94
C PRO A 76 -20.26 -12.12 -12.75
N GLY A 77 -20.49 -11.25 -13.74
CA GLY A 77 -21.71 -10.44 -13.83
C GLY A 77 -21.64 -9.00 -13.31
N ALA A 78 -20.49 -8.51 -12.82
CA ALA A 78 -20.36 -7.09 -12.44
C ALA A 78 -20.38 -6.12 -13.66
N GLY A 79 -20.03 -6.60 -14.86
CA GLY A 79 -20.15 -5.83 -16.12
C GLY A 79 -18.99 -4.84 -16.40
N PRO A 80 -18.95 -4.23 -17.60
CA PRO A 80 -17.96 -3.22 -17.96
C PRO A 80 -18.20 -1.89 -17.20
N GLY A 81 -17.28 -0.92 -17.32
CA GLY A 81 -17.36 0.39 -16.65
C GLY A 81 -17.11 0.37 -15.14
N THR A 82 -17.09 -0.82 -14.57
CA THR A 82 -16.81 -1.16 -13.17
C THR A 82 -15.44 -0.64 -12.70
N GLN A 83 -15.41 -0.02 -11.52
CA GLN A 83 -14.20 0.39 -10.81
C GLN A 83 -13.91 -0.54 -9.64
N VAL A 84 -12.68 -0.53 -9.12
CA VAL A 84 -12.32 -1.22 -7.87
C VAL A 84 -11.75 -0.20 -6.88
N ILE A 85 -12.24 -0.23 -5.64
CA ILE A 85 -11.75 0.59 -4.53
C ILE A 85 -11.37 -0.27 -3.33
N GLU A 86 -10.40 0.18 -2.53
CA GLU A 86 -9.70 -0.65 -1.55
C GLU A 86 -9.54 -0.03 -0.16
N THR A 87 -9.92 -0.76 0.89
CA THR A 87 -9.45 -0.52 2.27
C THR A 87 -8.23 -1.42 2.57
N ASP A 88 -7.67 -1.35 3.77
CA ASP A 88 -6.55 -2.23 4.15
C ASP A 88 -6.92 -3.74 4.10
N GLN A 89 -8.17 -4.10 4.42
CA GLN A 89 -8.60 -5.49 4.60
C GLN A 89 -9.54 -6.02 3.50
N ASN A 90 -10.36 -5.14 2.91
CA ASN A 90 -11.39 -5.48 1.93
C ASN A 90 -11.19 -4.66 0.65
N GLY A 91 -11.63 -5.20 -0.48
CA GLY A 91 -11.88 -4.41 -1.68
C GLY A 91 -13.38 -4.39 -2.01
N TYR A 92 -13.76 -3.47 -2.88
CA TYR A 92 -15.14 -3.28 -3.30
C TYR A 92 -15.15 -3.01 -4.80
N VAL A 93 -15.85 -3.85 -5.54
CA VAL A 93 -16.03 -3.73 -6.99
C VAL A 93 -17.31 -2.92 -7.22
N LEU A 94 -17.16 -1.70 -7.73
CA LEU A 94 -18.23 -0.71 -7.88
C LEU A 94 -18.74 -0.71 -9.32
N SER A 95 -19.98 -1.15 -9.51
CA SER A 95 -20.69 -1.14 -10.79
C SER A 95 -21.99 -0.33 -10.70
N ARG A 96 -22.56 0.00 -11.85
CA ARG A 96 -23.87 0.68 -11.95
C ARG A 96 -24.95 -0.11 -11.20
N GLY A 97 -25.58 0.53 -10.23
CA GLY A 97 -26.59 -0.07 -9.34
C GLY A 97 -26.10 -1.12 -8.32
N ARG A 98 -24.83 -1.60 -8.35
CA ARG A 98 -24.34 -2.67 -7.43
C ARG A 98 -22.88 -2.53 -7.00
N THR A 99 -22.66 -2.75 -5.70
CA THR A 99 -21.33 -2.93 -5.09
C THR A 99 -21.12 -4.41 -4.75
N TYR A 100 -19.96 -4.98 -5.08
CA TYR A 100 -19.57 -6.34 -4.70
C TYR A 100 -18.35 -6.26 -3.75
N PRO A 101 -18.53 -6.41 -2.42
CA PRO A 101 -17.42 -6.46 -1.47
C PRO A 101 -16.64 -7.78 -1.59
N PHE A 102 -15.33 -7.76 -1.37
CA PHE A 102 -14.50 -8.97 -1.30
C PHE A 102 -13.40 -8.86 -0.22
N GLY A 103 -13.07 -9.98 0.41
CA GLY A 103 -12.02 -10.05 1.43
C GLY A 103 -10.64 -10.26 0.80
N LYS A 104 -9.68 -9.35 1.04
CA LYS A 104 -8.32 -9.46 0.45
C LYS A 104 -7.51 -10.65 0.98
N SER A 105 -7.85 -11.15 2.16
CA SER A 105 -7.20 -12.30 2.79
C SER A 105 -7.99 -13.61 2.65
N SER A 106 -9.30 -13.57 2.38
CA SER A 106 -10.11 -14.78 2.13
C SER A 106 -10.20 -15.14 0.64
N LEU A 107 -10.10 -14.12 -0.24
CA LEU A 107 -10.33 -14.21 -1.69
C LEU A 107 -11.77 -14.57 -2.07
N ASP A 108 -12.70 -14.39 -1.12
CA ASP A 108 -14.15 -14.56 -1.33
C ASP A 108 -14.83 -13.23 -1.63
N VAL A 109 -15.84 -13.27 -2.51
CA VAL A 109 -16.79 -12.17 -2.74
C VAL A 109 -18.00 -12.35 -1.81
N ALA A 110 -18.38 -11.29 -1.09
CA ALA A 110 -19.57 -11.26 -0.27
C ALA A 110 -20.85 -11.02 -1.10
N ASN A 111 -22.02 -11.13 -0.47
CA ASN A 111 -23.30 -10.84 -1.13
C ASN A 111 -23.32 -9.41 -1.72
N PRO A 112 -23.83 -9.21 -2.96
CA PRO A 112 -23.88 -7.90 -3.58
C PRO A 112 -24.75 -6.92 -2.78
N LEU A 113 -24.26 -5.71 -2.58
CA LEU A 113 -24.99 -4.59 -1.99
C LEU A 113 -25.55 -3.71 -3.11
N PRO A 114 -26.73 -3.07 -2.94
CA PRO A 114 -27.17 -2.03 -3.86
C PRO A 114 -26.18 -0.85 -3.83
N ALA A 115 -25.86 -0.28 -5.00
CA ALA A 115 -25.22 1.04 -5.02
C ALA A 115 -26.28 2.10 -4.65
N PRO A 116 -25.94 3.16 -3.88
CA PRO A 116 -26.92 4.17 -3.48
C PRO A 116 -27.54 4.97 -4.64
N VAL A 117 -26.88 4.99 -5.80
CA VAL A 117 -27.29 5.69 -7.03
C VAL A 117 -26.79 4.93 -8.26
N ASP A 118 -27.43 5.14 -9.42
CA ASP A 118 -26.98 4.63 -10.71
C ASP A 118 -26.03 5.61 -11.42
N GLU A 119 -24.90 5.89 -10.76
CA GLU A 119 -23.83 6.78 -11.23
C GLU A 119 -22.49 6.06 -11.03
N LEU A 120 -21.49 6.30 -11.89
CA LEU A 120 -20.11 5.85 -11.63
C LEU A 120 -19.37 6.91 -10.81
N PRO A 121 -18.85 6.58 -9.61
CA PRO A 121 -18.24 7.56 -8.71
C PRO A 121 -16.81 7.96 -9.14
N VAL A 122 -16.29 9.00 -8.52
CA VAL A 122 -14.86 9.19 -8.32
C VAL A 122 -14.44 8.41 -7.07
N VAL A 123 -13.46 7.52 -7.20
CA VAL A 123 -12.91 6.74 -6.07
C VAL A 123 -11.72 7.46 -5.44
N LEU A 124 -11.67 7.47 -4.10
CA LEU A 124 -10.63 8.11 -3.29
C LEU A 124 -10.15 7.17 -2.19
N GLU A 125 -8.83 7.06 -2.02
CA GLU A 125 -8.19 6.14 -1.08
C GLU A 125 -7.05 6.85 -0.33
N ALA A 126 -7.17 6.93 1.00
CA ALA A 126 -6.14 7.46 1.90
C ALA A 126 -6.37 6.97 3.33
N GLY A 127 -5.33 6.99 4.17
CA GLY A 127 -5.43 6.64 5.59
C GLY A 127 -6.08 5.27 5.88
N GLY A 128 -5.90 4.25 5.03
CA GLY A 128 -6.56 2.96 5.20
C GLY A 128 -8.09 3.00 5.04
N ALA A 129 -8.62 3.99 4.33
CA ALA A 129 -10.03 4.21 4.07
C ALA A 129 -10.31 4.40 2.58
N ALA A 130 -11.54 4.10 2.19
CA ALA A 130 -12.01 4.09 0.81
C ALA A 130 -13.33 4.86 0.70
N PHE A 131 -13.43 5.76 -0.28
CA PHE A 131 -14.61 6.58 -0.52
C PHE A 131 -15.02 6.60 -2.00
N ALA A 132 -16.31 6.43 -2.27
CA ALA A 132 -16.90 6.72 -3.56
C ALA A 132 -17.67 8.04 -3.50
N VAL A 133 -17.28 9.01 -4.31
CA VAL A 133 -17.94 10.31 -4.45
C VAL A 133 -18.73 10.35 -5.76
N TYR A 134 -20.05 10.33 -5.65
CA TYR A 134 -20.99 10.42 -6.76
C TYR A 134 -21.32 11.91 -6.96
N ARG A 135 -20.84 12.49 -8.07
CA ARG A 135 -20.74 13.95 -8.28
C ARG A 135 -22.03 14.58 -8.80
N GLN A 136 -22.80 13.86 -9.62
CA GLN A 136 -24.06 14.31 -10.19
C GLN A 136 -25.23 14.14 -9.23
N SER A 137 -25.13 13.18 -8.30
CA SER A 137 -26.12 12.89 -7.27
C SER A 137 -25.76 13.37 -5.86
N GLY A 138 -24.52 13.83 -5.65
CA GLY A 138 -24.11 14.55 -4.45
C GLY A 138 -23.98 13.67 -3.21
N GLN A 139 -23.47 12.44 -3.38
CA GLN A 139 -23.34 11.46 -2.31
C GLN A 139 -21.89 11.04 -2.11
N ILE A 140 -21.46 10.94 -0.86
CA ILE A 140 -20.18 10.33 -0.47
C ILE A 140 -20.49 9.03 0.26
N VAL A 141 -19.94 7.91 -0.20
CA VAL A 141 -20.03 6.60 0.44
C VAL A 141 -18.67 6.23 1.03
N ARG A 142 -18.62 5.99 2.34
CA ARG A 142 -17.43 5.49 3.05
C ARG A 142 -17.51 3.97 3.18
N PHE A 143 -16.48 3.27 2.72
CA PHE A 143 -16.35 1.81 2.82
C PHE A 143 -15.42 1.40 3.98
N GLY A 144 -15.72 0.27 4.61
CA GLY A 144 -15.06 -0.20 5.83
C GLY A 144 -15.89 -1.27 6.52
N GLU A 145 -15.70 -1.47 7.83
CA GLU A 145 -16.51 -2.41 8.62
C GLU A 145 -17.98 -2.00 8.72
N LYS A 146 -18.26 -0.70 8.63
CA LYS A 146 -19.62 -0.15 8.50
C LYS A 146 -19.67 0.78 7.28
N LEU A 147 -20.54 0.45 6.33
CA LEU A 147 -20.87 1.35 5.21
C LEU A 147 -21.57 2.60 5.76
N ALA A 148 -21.13 3.79 5.35
CA ALA A 148 -21.80 5.05 5.67
C ALA A 148 -22.04 5.86 4.39
N THR A 149 -23.09 6.66 4.36
CA THR A 149 -23.43 7.52 3.19
C THR A 149 -23.85 8.90 3.67
N ALA A 150 -23.18 9.94 3.16
CA ALA A 150 -23.50 11.33 3.41
C ALA A 150 -24.05 12.00 2.13
N LYS A 151 -25.01 12.91 2.28
CA LYS A 151 -25.51 13.78 1.20
C LYS A 151 -24.89 15.16 1.32
N VAL A 152 -24.52 15.75 0.19
CA VAL A 152 -23.60 16.91 0.11
C VAL A 152 -24.19 18.10 -0.66
N GLY A 153 -24.98 17.84 -1.71
CA GLY A 153 -25.40 18.85 -2.70
C GLY A 153 -24.82 18.55 -4.08
N VAL A 154 -25.31 19.23 -5.12
CA VAL A 154 -25.00 18.93 -6.53
C VAL A 154 -24.96 20.18 -7.41
N PRO A 155 -24.12 20.22 -8.46
CA PRO A 155 -23.11 19.22 -8.81
C PRO A 155 -21.79 19.44 -8.04
N LEU A 156 -21.09 18.35 -7.72
CA LEU A 156 -19.79 18.42 -7.06
C LEU A 156 -18.65 18.55 -8.07
N GLY A 157 -17.62 19.33 -7.74
CA GLY A 157 -16.34 19.42 -8.46
C GLY A 157 -15.49 18.16 -8.30
N PRO A 158 -14.26 18.12 -8.87
CA PRO A 158 -13.31 17.06 -8.59
C PRO A 158 -13.00 17.00 -7.09
N PRO A 159 -13.26 15.86 -6.42
CA PRO A 159 -13.03 15.73 -4.99
C PRO A 159 -11.59 15.26 -4.70
N VAL A 160 -11.09 15.53 -3.50
CA VAL A 160 -9.77 15.06 -3.04
C VAL A 160 -9.87 14.44 -1.65
N VAL A 161 -8.83 13.73 -1.22
CA VAL A 161 -8.73 13.16 0.13
C VAL A 161 -7.33 13.39 0.68
N THR A 162 -7.22 13.84 1.93
CA THR A 162 -5.95 14.06 2.63
C THR A 162 -5.46 12.77 3.32
N SER A 163 -4.19 12.72 3.71
CA SER A 163 -3.56 11.47 4.20
C SER A 163 -4.15 10.91 5.51
N ASP A 164 -4.87 11.74 6.26
CA ASP A 164 -5.68 11.40 7.44
C ASP A 164 -7.03 10.70 7.10
N GLY A 165 -7.43 10.69 5.83
CA GLY A 165 -8.70 10.17 5.35
C GLY A 165 -9.85 11.18 5.32
N THR A 166 -9.60 12.47 5.53
CA THR A 166 -10.61 13.53 5.38
C THR A 166 -10.87 13.79 3.89
N VAL A 167 -12.12 13.64 3.45
CA VAL A 167 -12.55 13.91 2.06
C VAL A 167 -12.96 15.37 1.91
N TRP A 168 -12.49 16.03 0.85
CA TRP A 168 -12.82 17.41 0.52
C TRP A 168 -13.54 17.50 -0.83
N VAL A 169 -14.56 18.35 -0.89
CA VAL A 169 -15.46 18.53 -2.04
C VAL A 169 -15.76 20.00 -2.29
N HIS A 170 -15.85 20.38 -3.56
CA HIS A 170 -16.34 21.70 -3.99
C HIS A 170 -17.77 21.55 -4.49
N ARG A 171 -18.71 22.30 -3.92
CA ARG A 171 -20.08 22.47 -4.42
C ARG A 171 -20.11 23.50 -5.53
N GLN A 172 -20.27 23.08 -6.77
CA GLN A 172 -20.23 23.98 -7.94
C GLN A 172 -21.52 24.82 -8.08
N ASP A 173 -22.58 24.48 -7.34
CA ASP A 173 -23.84 25.22 -7.27
C ASP A 173 -23.77 26.44 -6.33
N SER A 174 -23.01 26.34 -5.22
CA SER A 174 -22.89 27.40 -4.20
C SER A 174 -21.49 27.98 -4.04
N GLY A 175 -20.47 27.45 -4.72
CA GLY A 175 -19.07 27.83 -4.52
C GLY A 175 -18.48 27.34 -3.18
N GLN A 176 -19.22 26.54 -2.40
CA GLN A 176 -18.79 26.10 -1.08
C GLN A 176 -17.71 25.02 -1.15
N LEU A 177 -16.67 25.17 -0.34
CA LEU A 177 -15.65 24.15 -0.12
C LEU A 177 -15.92 23.47 1.22
N CYS A 178 -16.09 22.16 1.18
CA CYS A 178 -16.57 21.38 2.31
C CYS A 178 -15.70 20.15 2.57
N LEU A 179 -15.64 19.71 3.83
CA LEU A 179 -14.94 18.52 4.28
C LEU A 179 -15.87 17.53 4.98
N LEU A 180 -15.55 16.25 4.83
CA LEU A 180 -16.06 15.13 5.61
C LEU A 180 -14.85 14.43 6.27
N PRO A 181 -14.56 14.72 7.55
CA PRO A 181 -13.55 14.00 8.32
C PRO A 181 -13.81 12.49 8.34
N LEU A 182 -12.75 11.69 8.40
CA LEU A 182 -12.82 10.23 8.23
C LEU A 182 -13.89 9.54 9.09
N GLU A 183 -14.08 9.97 10.34
CA GLU A 183 -15.06 9.37 11.27
C GLU A 183 -16.34 10.22 11.47
N ALA A 184 -16.52 11.30 10.71
CA ALA A 184 -17.74 12.10 10.75
C ALA A 184 -18.90 11.46 9.96
N ASP A 185 -20.13 11.73 10.39
CA ASP A 185 -21.37 11.43 9.66
C ASP A 185 -21.94 12.66 8.92
N ARG A 186 -21.42 13.86 9.25
CA ARG A 186 -21.87 15.16 8.72
C ARG A 186 -20.73 15.91 8.02
N LEU A 187 -21.12 16.60 6.95
CA LEU A 187 -20.28 17.52 6.19
C LEU A 187 -20.15 18.87 6.93
N ALA A 188 -18.97 19.47 6.92
CA ALA A 188 -18.74 20.87 7.31
C ALA A 188 -18.31 21.68 6.08
N CYS A 189 -18.78 22.92 5.93
CA CYS A 189 -18.39 23.82 4.83
C CYS A 189 -17.75 25.10 5.40
N PRO A 190 -16.44 25.10 5.70
CA PRO A 190 -15.76 26.24 6.33
C PRO A 190 -15.47 27.39 5.36
N ALA A 191 -15.52 27.16 4.05
CA ALA A 191 -15.16 28.14 3.02
C ALA A 191 -16.22 28.24 1.92
N GLU A 192 -16.33 29.42 1.33
CA GLU A 192 -17.16 29.72 0.16
C GLU A 192 -16.35 30.63 -0.78
N LEU A 193 -16.39 30.32 -2.08
CA LEU A 193 -15.66 31.05 -3.12
C LEU A 193 -16.45 32.28 -3.60
N PRO A 194 -15.78 33.31 -4.14
CA PRO A 194 -16.47 34.44 -4.75
C PRO A 194 -17.35 33.99 -5.93
N SER A 195 -18.48 34.66 -6.13
CA SER A 195 -19.50 34.22 -7.08
C SER A 195 -19.01 34.17 -8.54
N GLY A 196 -19.26 33.05 -9.21
CA GLY A 196 -18.85 32.83 -10.61
C GLY A 196 -17.39 32.37 -10.79
N HIS A 197 -16.62 32.22 -9.71
CA HIS A 197 -15.30 31.59 -9.73
C HIS A 197 -15.45 30.07 -9.89
N THR A 198 -14.51 29.44 -10.59
CA THR A 198 -14.55 27.99 -10.88
C THR A 198 -13.15 27.41 -10.84
N GLY A 199 -13.02 26.11 -10.57
CA GLY A 199 -11.72 25.50 -10.31
C GLY A 199 -11.81 24.14 -9.63
N SER A 200 -10.66 23.65 -9.17
CA SER A 200 -10.51 22.33 -8.57
C SER A 200 -9.77 22.38 -7.23
N LEU A 201 -10.11 21.45 -6.36
CA LEU A 201 -9.31 21.12 -5.18
C LEU A 201 -8.06 20.33 -5.59
N ALA A 202 -7.00 20.48 -4.81
CA ALA A 202 -5.79 19.64 -4.83
C ALA A 202 -5.23 19.50 -3.40
N VAL A 203 -4.44 18.44 -3.16
CA VAL A 203 -3.65 18.28 -1.93
C VAL A 203 -2.18 18.56 -2.21
N VAL A 204 -1.54 19.30 -1.31
CA VAL A 204 -0.09 19.57 -1.31
C VAL A 204 0.54 18.89 -0.08
N GLY A 205 1.49 18.01 -0.33
CA GLY A 205 2.14 17.17 0.67
C GLY A 205 1.17 16.14 1.26
N ALA A 206 1.00 16.15 2.59
CA ALA A 206 0.19 15.15 3.28
C ALA A 206 -1.28 15.57 3.44
N ASN A 207 -1.51 16.79 3.98
CA ASN A 207 -2.82 17.24 4.44
C ASN A 207 -3.18 18.70 4.06
N GLN A 208 -2.30 19.48 3.40
CA GLN A 208 -2.69 20.83 3.01
C GLN A 208 -3.62 20.75 1.80
N VAL A 209 -4.87 21.16 1.97
CA VAL A 209 -5.78 21.36 0.84
C VAL A 209 -5.57 22.75 0.25
N VAL A 210 -5.61 22.82 -1.08
CA VAL A 210 -5.63 24.08 -1.82
C VAL A 210 -6.77 24.05 -2.84
N PHE A 211 -7.28 25.24 -3.18
CA PHE A 211 -8.20 25.42 -4.29
C PHE A 211 -7.53 26.23 -5.40
N VAL A 212 -7.44 25.63 -6.59
CA VAL A 212 -6.94 26.24 -7.81
C VAL A 212 -8.12 26.89 -8.53
N ASP A 213 -8.25 28.21 -8.42
CA ASP A 213 -9.27 28.99 -9.11
C ASP A 213 -8.81 29.34 -10.53
N THR A 214 -9.41 28.66 -11.51
CA THR A 214 -9.12 28.82 -12.94
C THR A 214 -9.79 30.06 -13.53
N THR A 215 -10.66 30.75 -12.78
CA THR A 215 -11.36 31.96 -13.23
C THR A 215 -10.72 33.24 -12.71
N GLY A 216 -10.47 33.34 -11.40
CA GLY A 216 -9.73 34.46 -10.81
C GLY A 216 -8.22 34.38 -11.03
N ARG A 217 -7.71 33.21 -11.47
CA ARG A 217 -6.28 32.88 -11.58
C ARG A 217 -5.57 33.00 -10.23
N GLU A 218 -6.18 32.43 -9.19
CA GLU A 218 -5.65 32.44 -7.82
C GLU A 218 -5.56 31.03 -7.23
N LEU A 219 -4.66 30.88 -6.28
CA LEU A 219 -4.45 29.66 -5.52
C LEU A 219 -4.69 29.96 -4.05
N TYR A 220 -5.71 29.33 -3.48
CA TYR A 220 -6.09 29.50 -2.08
C TYR A 220 -5.62 28.30 -1.27
N ALA A 221 -4.99 28.53 -0.11
CA ALA A 221 -4.94 27.53 0.95
C ALA A 221 -6.34 27.39 1.57
N VAL A 222 -6.75 26.15 1.88
CA VAL A 222 -8.04 25.84 2.49
C VAL A 222 -7.81 25.06 3.78
N ASP A 223 -8.47 25.46 4.86
CA ASP A 223 -8.45 24.77 6.15
C ASP A 223 -9.83 24.72 6.82
N ASP A 224 -9.88 24.20 8.04
CA ASP A 224 -11.07 24.10 8.90
C ASP A 224 -11.64 25.46 9.38
N GLY A 225 -10.87 26.55 9.22
CA GLY A 225 -11.29 27.93 9.45
C GLY A 225 -11.74 28.67 8.19
N GLY A 226 -11.42 28.15 7.00
CA GLY A 226 -11.97 28.59 5.71
C GLY A 226 -10.91 28.82 4.62
N LEU A 227 -11.04 29.93 3.89
CA LEU A 227 -10.04 30.36 2.91
C LEU A 227 -8.89 31.05 3.64
N GLY A 228 -7.70 30.45 3.58
CA GLY A 228 -6.49 30.93 4.22
C GLY A 228 -5.70 31.91 3.35
N ARG A 229 -4.37 31.74 3.32
CA ARG A 229 -3.49 32.51 2.42
C ARG A 229 -3.89 32.28 0.96
N LYS A 230 -3.77 33.32 0.13
CA LYS A 230 -3.88 33.20 -1.33
C LYS A 230 -2.66 33.74 -2.07
N MET A 231 -2.43 33.21 -3.26
CA MET A 231 -1.35 33.54 -4.19
C MET A 231 -1.96 33.71 -5.58
N THR A 232 -1.54 34.72 -6.35
CA THR A 232 -1.91 34.81 -7.78
C THR A 232 -1.15 33.73 -8.55
N LEU A 233 -1.84 32.95 -9.38
CA LEU A 233 -1.19 31.93 -10.20
C LEU A 233 -0.28 32.62 -11.24
N PRO A 234 1.00 32.23 -11.36
CA PRO A 234 1.92 32.78 -12.36
C PRO A 234 1.66 32.15 -13.74
N ILE A 235 0.42 32.31 -14.22
CA ILE A 235 -0.08 31.83 -15.50
C ILE A 235 -1.05 32.88 -16.03
N ASP A 236 -0.72 33.53 -17.14
CA ASP A 236 -1.52 34.63 -17.67
C ASP A 236 -2.82 34.15 -18.32
N ASP A 237 -2.71 33.21 -19.25
CA ASP A 237 -3.82 32.66 -20.03
C ASP A 237 -4.30 31.28 -19.52
N LEU A 238 -4.59 31.11 -18.22
CA LEU A 238 -5.13 29.83 -17.75
C LEU A 238 -6.61 29.67 -18.17
N PRO A 239 -7.00 28.60 -18.90
CA PRO A 239 -8.39 28.40 -19.32
C PRO A 239 -9.26 27.86 -18.17
N ARG A 240 -10.57 28.14 -18.19
CA ARG A 240 -11.50 27.72 -17.13
C ARG A 240 -11.59 26.21 -16.94
N ASP A 241 -11.41 25.45 -18.03
CA ASP A 241 -11.39 23.98 -18.08
C ASP A 241 -9.98 23.39 -17.91
N ALA A 242 -9.01 24.15 -17.41
CA ALA A 242 -7.69 23.65 -17.03
C ALA A 242 -7.79 22.49 -16.02
N ILE A 243 -7.01 21.43 -16.27
CA ILE A 243 -7.13 20.15 -15.56
C ILE A 243 -6.06 20.09 -14.48
N VAL A 244 -6.50 20.06 -13.22
CA VAL A 244 -5.63 20.07 -12.04
C VAL A 244 -5.43 18.64 -11.54
N ALA A 245 -4.18 18.26 -11.23
CA ALA A 245 -3.91 16.99 -10.55
C ALA A 245 -4.38 17.04 -9.08
N PRO A 246 -5.09 16.01 -8.58
CA PRO A 246 -5.68 16.04 -7.23
C PRO A 246 -4.64 15.98 -6.09
N ASN A 247 -3.37 15.66 -6.42
CA ASN A 247 -2.22 15.63 -5.51
C ASN A 247 -1.04 16.30 -6.23
N ASP A 248 -0.16 16.96 -5.48
CA ASP A 248 1.07 17.56 -5.98
C ASP A 248 2.08 16.53 -6.53
N VAL A 249 3.13 17.03 -7.18
CA VAL A 249 4.35 16.29 -7.50
C VAL A 249 5.54 17.03 -6.91
N THR A 250 6.19 16.43 -5.91
CA THR A 250 7.34 17.00 -5.18
C THR A 250 7.16 18.44 -4.67
N GLY A 251 5.96 18.78 -4.19
CA GLY A 251 5.57 20.11 -3.69
C GLY A 251 4.95 21.05 -4.75
N ARG A 252 4.91 20.65 -6.02
CA ARG A 252 4.36 21.45 -7.13
C ARG A 252 3.00 20.94 -7.59
N LEU A 253 2.07 21.85 -7.82
CA LEU A 253 0.79 21.55 -8.46
C LEU A 253 0.97 21.36 -9.95
N ALA A 254 0.46 20.25 -10.48
CA ALA A 254 0.39 19.98 -11.92
C ALA A 254 -0.95 20.45 -12.48
N ILE A 255 -0.91 21.44 -13.37
CA ILE A 255 -2.07 22.05 -14.03
C ILE A 255 -1.88 21.95 -15.54
N VAL A 256 -2.84 21.36 -16.26
CA VAL A 256 -2.77 21.19 -17.72
C VAL A 256 -3.73 22.16 -18.40
N ASP A 257 -3.23 22.98 -19.32
CA ASP A 257 -4.02 23.68 -20.35
C ASP A 257 -4.31 22.69 -21.49
N PRO A 258 -5.58 22.27 -21.68
CA PRO A 258 -5.94 21.30 -22.72
C PRO A 258 -5.86 21.90 -24.13
N HIS A 259 -6.09 23.21 -24.30
CA HIS A 259 -6.12 23.89 -25.61
C HIS A 259 -4.71 24.09 -26.17
N LYS A 260 -3.75 24.44 -25.32
CA LYS A 260 -2.33 24.59 -25.67
C LYS A 260 -1.54 23.28 -25.54
N SER A 261 -2.16 22.23 -24.99
CA SER A 261 -1.48 20.97 -24.62
C SER A 261 -0.24 21.25 -23.75
N LEU A 262 -0.38 22.09 -22.73
CA LEU A 262 0.73 22.63 -21.94
C LEU A 262 0.58 22.26 -20.47
N LEU A 263 1.61 21.67 -19.86
CA LEU A 263 1.68 21.42 -18.42
C LEU A 263 2.40 22.59 -17.72
N HIS A 264 1.81 23.03 -16.61
CA HIS A 264 2.37 24.00 -15.67
C HIS A 264 2.63 23.28 -14.34
N LEU A 265 3.88 23.35 -13.84
CA LEU A 265 4.27 22.88 -12.52
C LEU A 265 4.51 24.08 -11.60
N VAL A 266 3.46 24.50 -10.92
CA VAL A 266 3.43 25.69 -10.05
C VAL A 266 3.85 25.30 -8.64
N ASP A 267 4.78 26.04 -8.04
CA ASP A 267 5.15 25.85 -6.63
C ASP A 267 3.99 26.30 -5.70
N ALA A 268 3.77 25.57 -4.62
CA ALA A 268 2.77 25.88 -3.59
C ALA A 268 3.39 26.01 -2.19
N ALA A 269 4.73 25.99 -2.09
CA ALA A 269 5.45 26.10 -0.84
C ALA A 269 5.33 27.48 -0.18
N GLY A 270 5.09 28.57 -0.92
CA GLY A 270 4.90 29.91 -0.36
C GLY A 270 3.61 30.04 0.44
N LEU A 271 2.52 29.40 0.00
CA LEU A 271 1.27 29.34 0.76
C LEU A 271 1.47 28.72 2.15
N THR A 272 2.17 27.59 2.23
CA THR A 272 2.38 26.83 3.48
C THR A 272 3.53 27.38 4.33
N THR A 273 4.62 27.83 3.73
CA THR A 273 5.86 28.20 4.45
C THR A 273 6.18 29.69 4.46
N GLY A 274 5.53 30.50 3.63
CA GLY A 274 5.83 31.94 3.49
C GLY A 274 7.16 32.25 2.80
N LYS A 275 7.82 31.25 2.19
CA LYS A 275 8.98 31.47 1.30
C LYS A 275 8.51 32.07 -0.03
N ALA A 276 9.44 32.72 -0.75
CA ALA A 276 9.20 33.08 -2.14
C ALA A 276 9.07 31.80 -2.99
N ASP A 277 7.97 31.69 -3.74
CA ASP A 277 7.69 30.56 -4.62
C ASP A 277 8.69 30.46 -5.77
N ALA A 278 9.12 29.24 -6.11
CA ALA A 278 9.95 29.05 -7.28
C ALA A 278 9.13 29.30 -8.56
N PRO A 279 9.74 29.83 -9.65
CA PRO A 279 9.03 30.09 -10.89
C PRO A 279 8.34 28.82 -11.43
N PRO A 280 7.19 28.97 -12.11
CA PRO A 280 6.48 27.86 -12.71
C PRO A 280 7.36 27.20 -13.78
N VAL A 281 7.34 25.87 -13.81
CA VAL A 281 8.00 25.11 -14.87
C VAL A 281 6.95 24.73 -15.90
N HIS A 282 7.11 25.22 -17.14
CA HIS A 282 6.23 24.92 -18.25
C HIS A 282 6.81 23.78 -19.10
N LYS A 283 5.96 22.81 -19.48
CA LYS A 283 6.34 21.64 -20.28
C LYS A 283 5.32 21.42 -21.38
N GLN A 284 5.75 21.54 -22.63
CA GLN A 284 4.92 21.27 -23.80
C GLN A 284 4.61 19.76 -23.86
N LEU A 285 3.34 19.40 -23.74
CA LEU A 285 2.88 18.03 -23.94
C LEU A 285 2.73 17.75 -25.45
N ARG A 286 2.62 16.46 -25.78
CA ARG A 286 2.16 16.03 -27.11
C ARG A 286 0.78 16.63 -27.38
N LYS A 287 0.49 17.00 -28.63
CA LYS A 287 -0.86 17.40 -29.02
C LYS A 287 -1.81 16.21 -28.88
N GLY A 288 -2.84 16.35 -28.03
CA GLY A 288 -3.83 15.31 -27.73
C GLY A 288 -5.02 15.89 -26.98
N LYS A 289 -6.05 15.07 -26.72
CA LYS A 289 -7.21 15.43 -25.92
C LYS A 289 -7.06 14.84 -24.52
N TYR A 290 -6.39 15.58 -23.65
CA TYR A 290 -6.30 15.24 -22.23
C TYR A 290 -7.61 15.63 -21.52
N GLU A 291 -8.15 14.73 -20.69
CA GLU A 291 -9.22 15.06 -19.72
C GLU A 291 -8.82 14.77 -18.27
N ARG A 292 -7.76 13.97 -18.04
CA ARG A 292 -7.42 13.40 -16.73
C ARG A 292 -5.91 13.33 -16.53
N ILE A 293 -5.47 13.71 -15.33
CA ILE A 293 -4.10 13.62 -14.82
C ILE A 293 -4.12 13.14 -13.36
N VAL A 294 -3.17 12.27 -12.98
CA VAL A 294 -2.97 11.79 -11.60
C VAL A 294 -1.48 11.83 -11.27
N SER A 295 -1.15 12.19 -10.03
CA SER A 295 0.21 12.18 -9.47
C SER A 295 0.42 10.99 -8.53
N SER A 296 1.62 10.39 -8.57
CA SER A 296 2.10 9.47 -7.52
C SER A 296 2.58 10.23 -6.28
N GLY A 297 3.05 11.47 -6.48
CA GLY A 297 3.93 12.26 -5.61
C GLY A 297 5.32 12.47 -6.24
N ASN A 298 5.78 11.56 -7.09
CA ASN A 298 7.06 11.59 -7.80
C ASN A 298 6.94 11.48 -9.34
N SER A 299 5.83 10.95 -9.87
CA SER A 299 5.54 10.88 -11.31
C SER A 299 4.10 11.28 -11.63
N LEU A 300 3.86 11.68 -12.88
CA LEU A 300 2.54 12.05 -13.40
C LEU A 300 2.10 11.06 -14.48
N ALA A 301 0.80 10.75 -14.53
CA ALA A 301 0.17 9.98 -15.59
C ALA A 301 -1.02 10.76 -16.17
N LEU A 302 -1.04 10.93 -17.49
CA LEU A 302 -2.07 11.58 -18.28
C LEU A 302 -2.66 10.59 -19.29
N ILE A 303 -3.93 10.74 -19.62
CA ILE A 303 -4.58 9.96 -20.69
C ILE A 303 -5.04 10.91 -21.80
N ASP A 304 -4.52 10.70 -23.01
CA ASP A 304 -5.07 11.26 -24.24
C ASP A 304 -6.20 10.36 -24.75
N GLU A 305 -7.45 10.82 -24.57
CA GLU A 305 -8.64 10.10 -25.00
C GLU A 305 -8.84 10.12 -26.53
N SER A 306 -8.11 10.95 -27.28
CA SER A 306 -8.21 10.99 -28.75
C SER A 306 -7.45 9.86 -29.45
N THR A 307 -6.37 9.35 -28.83
CA THR A 307 -5.55 8.26 -29.39
C THR A 307 -5.53 6.97 -28.56
N ASP A 308 -6.21 6.98 -27.40
CA ASP A 308 -6.09 5.97 -26.34
C ASP A 308 -4.62 5.80 -25.88
N THR A 309 -3.94 6.90 -25.57
CA THR A 309 -2.52 6.89 -25.16
C THR A 309 -2.34 7.32 -23.70
N LEU A 310 -1.67 6.47 -22.92
CA LEU A 310 -1.06 6.86 -21.65
C LEU A 310 0.24 7.62 -21.94
N VAL A 311 0.35 8.84 -21.39
CA VAL A 311 1.58 9.63 -21.35
C VAL A 311 2.01 9.75 -19.89
N THR A 312 3.27 9.42 -19.59
CA THR A 312 3.85 9.52 -18.25
C THR A 312 5.02 10.48 -18.21
N LEU A 313 5.10 11.24 -17.11
CA LEU A 313 6.13 12.25 -16.87
C LEU A 313 6.82 12.00 -15.53
N ASP A 314 8.05 12.47 -15.37
CA ASP A 314 8.73 12.50 -14.07
C ASP A 314 8.32 13.73 -13.22
N ARG A 315 8.90 13.84 -12.02
CA ARG A 315 8.72 14.98 -11.11
C ARG A 315 9.05 16.36 -11.68
N ASN A 316 9.83 16.43 -12.76
CA ASN A 316 10.20 17.68 -13.44
C ASN A 316 9.23 17.98 -14.61
N GLY A 317 8.29 17.08 -14.90
CA GLY A 317 7.39 17.14 -16.04
C GLY A 317 8.04 16.72 -17.38
N GLU A 318 9.20 16.07 -17.35
CA GLU A 318 9.81 15.50 -18.57
C GLU A 318 9.11 14.20 -18.98
N GLU A 319 8.88 13.99 -20.27
CA GLU A 319 8.21 12.76 -20.74
C GLU A 319 9.11 11.53 -20.58
N ARG A 320 8.53 10.47 -20.00
CA ARG A 320 9.18 9.20 -19.67
C ARG A 320 8.70 8.07 -20.56
N ALA A 321 7.40 8.01 -20.84
CA ALA A 321 6.85 7.11 -21.85
C ALA A 321 5.55 7.64 -22.46
N ALA A 322 5.38 7.37 -23.76
CA ALA A 322 4.07 7.25 -24.39
C ALA A 322 3.78 5.76 -24.64
N ARG A 323 2.58 5.29 -24.26
CA ARG A 323 2.13 3.90 -24.42
C ARG A 323 0.66 3.88 -24.85
N LYS A 324 0.39 3.28 -26.00
CA LYS A 324 -0.99 3.08 -26.46
C LYS A 324 -1.67 2.02 -25.58
N ILE A 325 -2.78 2.39 -24.97
CA ILE A 325 -3.65 1.51 -24.19
C ILE A 325 -4.38 0.59 -25.19
N PRO A 326 -4.35 -0.74 -25.01
CA PRO A 326 -5.07 -1.64 -25.91
C PRO A 326 -6.58 -1.37 -25.90
N PRO A 327 -7.25 -1.46 -27.07
CA PRO A 327 -8.71 -1.57 -27.10
C PRO A 327 -9.16 -2.88 -26.45
N PRO A 328 -10.41 -2.97 -25.95
CA PRO A 328 -10.98 -4.22 -25.48
C PRO A 328 -10.88 -5.35 -26.53
N SER A 329 -10.70 -6.58 -26.06
CA SER A 329 -10.73 -7.75 -26.94
C SER A 329 -12.13 -8.01 -27.52
N LYS A 330 -12.22 -8.85 -28.57
CA LYS A 330 -13.49 -9.22 -29.21
C LYS A 330 -14.44 -10.00 -28.29
N ASP A 331 -13.91 -10.63 -27.23
CA ASP A 331 -14.70 -11.34 -26.22
C ASP A 331 -15.27 -10.38 -25.17
N SER A 332 -14.80 -9.12 -25.13
CA SER A 332 -15.18 -8.13 -24.14
C SER A 332 -16.54 -7.50 -24.40
N LYS A 333 -17.20 -7.07 -23.31
CA LYS A 333 -18.44 -6.29 -23.36
C LYS A 333 -18.22 -4.78 -23.17
N ALA A 334 -16.97 -4.34 -22.98
CA ALA A 334 -16.63 -2.93 -22.80
C ALA A 334 -16.73 -2.16 -24.14
N GLY A 335 -17.50 -1.07 -24.13
CA GLY A 335 -17.74 -0.20 -25.28
C GLY A 335 -16.78 0.98 -25.37
N ARG A 336 -17.27 2.07 -25.98
CA ARG A 336 -16.54 3.35 -26.08
C ARG A 336 -16.84 4.32 -24.93
N GLU A 337 -17.98 4.15 -24.26
CA GLU A 337 -18.39 4.96 -23.10
C GLU A 337 -17.67 4.52 -21.81
N ASP A 338 -17.22 3.27 -21.74
CA ASP A 338 -16.42 2.76 -20.63
C ASP A 338 -15.07 3.47 -20.58
N ARG A 339 -14.74 4.07 -19.43
CA ARG A 339 -13.51 4.85 -19.27
C ARG A 339 -12.36 3.97 -18.80
N THR A 340 -11.15 4.29 -19.23
CA THR A 340 -9.92 3.67 -18.72
C THR A 340 -9.76 3.97 -17.23
N GLY A 341 -9.47 2.93 -16.43
CA GLY A 341 -9.15 3.09 -15.03
C GLY A 341 -7.81 3.81 -14.87
N LEU A 342 -7.73 4.81 -14.00
CA LEU A 342 -6.49 5.49 -13.65
C LEU A 342 -6.49 5.66 -12.14
N TYR A 343 -5.58 4.98 -11.47
CA TYR A 343 -5.58 4.80 -10.03
C TYR A 343 -4.21 5.08 -9.44
N ARG A 344 -4.18 5.53 -8.18
CA ARG A 344 -3.00 5.50 -7.32
C ARG A 344 -3.05 4.23 -6.47
N GLY A 345 -1.94 3.56 -6.27
CA GLY A 345 -1.84 2.38 -5.42
C GLY A 345 -1.31 2.71 -4.02
N GLY A 346 -1.65 1.86 -3.05
CA GLY A 346 -1.10 1.92 -1.69
C GLY A 346 0.40 1.55 -1.58
N ASP A 347 1.05 1.28 -2.71
CA ASP A 347 2.50 1.07 -2.86
C ASP A 347 3.20 2.24 -3.58
N SER A 348 2.57 3.42 -3.60
CA SER A 348 3.00 4.67 -4.26
C SER A 348 3.05 4.64 -5.79
N ARG A 349 2.67 3.55 -6.46
CA ARG A 349 2.64 3.48 -7.93
C ARG A 349 1.34 4.00 -8.53
N LEU A 350 1.33 4.26 -9.84
CA LEU A 350 0.09 4.49 -10.59
C LEU A 350 -0.26 3.27 -11.44
N TYR A 351 -1.56 3.00 -11.58
CA TYR A 351 -2.11 1.84 -12.28
C TYR A 351 -3.13 2.32 -13.31
N VAL A 352 -2.93 1.93 -14.57
CA VAL A 352 -3.78 2.34 -15.69
C VAL A 352 -4.42 1.10 -16.32
N ALA A 353 -5.69 0.88 -16.04
CA ALA A 353 -6.45 -0.23 -16.58
C ALA A 353 -7.09 0.15 -17.93
N SER A 354 -6.90 -0.70 -18.93
CA SER A 354 -7.73 -0.73 -20.14
C SER A 354 -9.23 -0.79 -19.77
N ARG A 355 -10.12 -0.31 -20.66
CA ARG A 355 -11.58 -0.20 -20.39
C ARG A 355 -12.25 -1.53 -19.96
N SER A 356 -11.66 -2.65 -20.38
CA SER A 356 -12.10 -4.01 -20.08
C SER A 356 -11.37 -4.64 -18.88
N GLY A 357 -10.30 -4.03 -18.37
CA GLY A 357 -9.42 -4.57 -17.31
C GLY A 357 -8.42 -5.64 -17.78
N GLU A 358 -8.38 -5.94 -19.08
CA GLU A 358 -7.61 -7.03 -19.68
C GLU A 358 -6.09 -6.78 -19.66
N GLN A 359 -5.68 -5.53 -19.85
CA GLN A 359 -4.31 -5.07 -19.60
C GLN A 359 -4.30 -3.95 -18.56
N VAL A 360 -3.30 -4.00 -17.66
CA VAL A 360 -3.02 -3.00 -16.64
C VAL A 360 -1.59 -2.52 -16.80
N MET A 361 -1.40 -1.23 -17.04
CA MET A 361 -0.07 -0.61 -17.06
C MET A 361 0.27 -0.11 -15.66
N VAL A 362 1.40 -0.55 -15.12
CA VAL A 362 1.93 -0.05 -13.84
C VAL A 362 3.05 0.95 -14.12
N VAL A 363 2.91 2.15 -13.57
CA VAL A 363 3.85 3.26 -13.69
C VAL A 363 4.69 3.35 -12.42
N GLU A 364 6.00 3.44 -12.55
CA GLU A 364 6.93 3.70 -11.44
C GLU A 364 7.00 5.19 -11.06
N ASP A 365 7.62 5.48 -9.92
CA ASP A 365 7.97 6.85 -9.49
C ASP A 365 8.97 7.55 -10.44
N THR A 366 9.62 6.81 -11.33
CA THR A 366 10.45 7.35 -12.43
C THR A 366 9.65 7.67 -13.70
N GLY A 367 8.33 7.47 -13.68
CA GLY A 367 7.45 7.56 -14.85
C GLY A 367 7.60 6.39 -15.84
N ASP A 368 8.48 5.43 -15.59
CA ASP A 368 8.67 4.27 -16.47
C ASP A 368 7.48 3.30 -16.38
N VAL A 369 7.08 2.70 -17.52
CA VAL A 369 5.80 1.97 -17.65
C VAL A 369 6.00 0.50 -18.04
N THR A 370 5.43 -0.41 -17.25
CA THR A 370 5.36 -1.86 -17.54
C THR A 370 3.91 -2.31 -17.68
N ALA A 371 3.58 -3.02 -18.76
CA ALA A 371 2.27 -3.62 -18.95
C ALA A 371 2.17 -5.03 -18.32
N VAL A 372 1.04 -5.32 -17.69
CA VAL A 372 0.67 -6.62 -17.12
C VAL A 372 -0.63 -7.08 -17.79
N ASP A 373 -0.65 -8.31 -18.28
CA ASP A 373 -1.81 -8.93 -18.92
C ASP A 373 -2.59 -9.77 -17.91
N THR A 374 -3.88 -9.50 -17.74
CA THR A 374 -4.78 -10.24 -16.86
C THR A 374 -5.59 -11.31 -17.60
N ASN A 375 -5.61 -11.30 -18.94
CA ASN A 375 -6.17 -12.39 -19.75
C ASN A 375 -5.22 -13.60 -19.87
N SER A 376 -3.91 -13.40 -19.72
CA SER A 376 -2.92 -14.49 -19.61
C SER A 376 -3.15 -15.41 -18.40
N ALA A 377 -3.99 -15.02 -17.44
CA ALA A 377 -4.51 -15.86 -16.35
C ALA A 377 -5.64 -16.82 -16.78
N ARG A 378 -5.67 -17.25 -18.05
CA ARG A 378 -6.44 -18.42 -18.47
C ARG A 378 -5.69 -19.69 -18.04
N PRO A 379 -6.34 -20.64 -17.34
CA PRO A 379 -5.84 -22.01 -17.25
C PRO A 379 -5.57 -22.53 -18.66
N ASP A 380 -4.44 -23.22 -18.81
CA ASP A 380 -3.90 -23.63 -20.10
C ASP A 380 -4.89 -24.55 -20.85
N GLN A 381 -5.67 -24.02 -21.79
CA GLN A 381 -6.39 -24.83 -22.80
C GLN A 381 -5.41 -25.37 -23.84
N ARG A 382 -4.39 -26.06 -23.31
CA ARG A 382 -3.39 -26.84 -24.02
C ARG A 382 -4.10 -28.02 -24.67
N LYS A 383 -4.59 -27.77 -25.90
CA LYS A 383 -5.34 -28.69 -26.77
C LYS A 383 -5.17 -30.15 -26.36
N THR A 384 -6.18 -30.71 -25.70
CA THR A 384 -6.31 -32.17 -25.57
C THR A 384 -6.22 -32.75 -26.99
N PRO A 385 -5.32 -33.71 -27.29
CA PRO A 385 -5.15 -34.20 -28.65
C PRO A 385 -6.41 -34.93 -29.15
N GLN A 386 -7.29 -34.20 -29.83
CA GLN A 386 -8.46 -34.79 -30.47
C GLN A 386 -7.99 -35.67 -31.64
N PRO A 387 -8.43 -36.94 -31.74
CA PRO A 387 -8.01 -37.82 -32.84
C PRO A 387 -8.29 -37.21 -34.22
N ALA A 388 -7.34 -37.39 -35.14
CA ALA A 388 -7.37 -36.73 -36.44
C ALA A 388 -8.62 -37.13 -37.26
N LYS A 389 -9.47 -36.15 -37.59
CA LYS A 389 -10.60 -36.34 -38.49
C LYS A 389 -10.11 -36.23 -39.95
N PRO A 390 -10.41 -37.20 -40.85
CA PRO A 390 -9.97 -37.14 -42.24
C PRO A 390 -10.49 -35.90 -42.99
N THR A 391 -9.64 -35.32 -43.83
CA THR A 391 -9.94 -34.15 -44.66
C THR A 391 -10.42 -34.55 -46.05
N ALA A 392 -11.65 -34.16 -46.42
CA ALA A 392 -12.00 -33.72 -47.77
C ALA A 392 -13.39 -33.07 -47.80
N LYS A 393 -13.53 -32.02 -48.64
CA LYS A 393 -14.79 -31.55 -49.22
C LYS A 393 -14.49 -31.28 -50.70
N PRO A 394 -15.35 -31.68 -51.64
CA PRO A 394 -15.98 -30.64 -52.48
C PRO A 394 -17.51 -30.63 -52.40
N SER A 395 -18.08 -29.61 -53.04
CA SER A 395 -19.50 -29.25 -53.11
C SER A 395 -20.39 -30.18 -53.94
N THR A 396 -21.69 -30.18 -53.63
CA THR A 396 -22.80 -30.50 -54.54
C THR A 396 -23.87 -29.39 -54.48
N PRO A 397 -24.53 -29.04 -55.60
CA PRO A 397 -25.63 -28.08 -55.66
C PRO A 397 -26.99 -28.73 -55.33
N ASP A 398 -28.07 -27.97 -55.52
CA ASP A 398 -29.40 -28.21 -54.92
C ASP A 398 -30.27 -29.35 -55.51
N ARG A 399 -31.23 -29.73 -54.65
CA ARG A 399 -32.44 -30.57 -54.78
C ARG A 399 -33.02 -30.83 -56.19
N PRO A 400 -33.69 -31.99 -56.38
CA PRO A 400 -35.17 -31.97 -56.38
C PRO A 400 -35.89 -32.75 -55.25
N VAL A 401 -37.22 -32.62 -55.21
CA VAL A 401 -38.16 -33.14 -54.19
C VAL A 401 -38.93 -34.37 -54.71
N GLN A 402 -39.34 -35.30 -53.82
CA GLN A 402 -40.68 -35.96 -53.70
C GLN A 402 -40.54 -37.22 -52.77
N PRO A 403 -41.62 -37.71 -52.09
CA PRO A 403 -41.52 -37.92 -50.64
C PRO A 403 -41.89 -39.36 -50.13
N PRO A 404 -42.83 -39.62 -49.16
CA PRO A 404 -42.59 -40.55 -48.04
C PRO A 404 -43.59 -41.76 -48.11
N PRO A 405 -44.03 -42.46 -47.02
CA PRO A 405 -43.68 -42.47 -45.59
C PRO A 405 -43.26 -43.92 -45.13
N THR A 406 -43.49 -44.53 -43.95
CA THR A 406 -44.35 -44.28 -42.76
C THR A 406 -43.90 -45.12 -41.55
N THR A 407 -44.34 -44.74 -40.33
CA THR A 407 -44.50 -45.57 -39.10
C THR A 407 -43.24 -46.19 -38.45
N THR A 408 -43.17 -46.47 -37.13
CA THR A 408 -44.20 -46.48 -36.06
C THR A 408 -43.65 -45.97 -34.70
N LYS A 409 -44.52 -45.79 -33.69
CA LYS A 409 -44.24 -45.30 -32.31
C LYS A 409 -44.02 -46.50 -31.31
N PRO A 410 -44.00 -46.39 -29.95
CA PRO A 410 -43.15 -47.22 -29.07
C PRO A 410 -43.94 -48.18 -28.16
N PRO A 411 -43.29 -48.80 -27.14
CA PRO A 411 -43.71 -48.57 -25.74
C PRO A 411 -42.55 -48.43 -24.72
N GLN A 412 -42.82 -48.49 -23.40
CA GLN A 412 -41.97 -48.00 -22.29
C GLN A 412 -41.48 -49.07 -21.26
N PRO A 413 -40.41 -48.77 -20.46
CA PRO A 413 -39.96 -49.45 -19.20
C PRO A 413 -40.53 -48.71 -17.93
N PRO A 414 -40.07 -48.87 -16.65
CA PRO A 414 -38.98 -49.68 -16.02
C PRO A 414 -39.32 -50.38 -14.66
N ALA A 415 -38.35 -51.07 -13.99
CA ALA A 415 -38.38 -51.36 -12.53
C ALA A 415 -37.02 -51.75 -11.85
N THR A 416 -36.53 -50.89 -10.93
CA THR A 416 -35.87 -51.11 -9.59
C THR A 416 -35.07 -52.37 -9.17
N GLY A 417 -33.94 -52.17 -8.44
CA GLY A 417 -33.39 -53.15 -7.45
C GLY A 417 -31.97 -52.89 -6.87
N ASP A 418 -31.84 -52.88 -5.53
CA ASP A 418 -30.62 -52.88 -4.65
C ASP A 418 -30.93 -53.82 -3.43
N PRO A 419 -30.02 -54.30 -2.53
CA PRO A 419 -28.59 -53.99 -2.28
C PRO A 419 -27.65 -55.26 -2.19
N LYS A 420 -26.48 -55.23 -1.52
CA LYS A 420 -25.33 -56.20 -1.66
C LYS A 420 -24.56 -56.62 -0.36
N PRO A 421 -23.88 -57.80 -0.27
CA PRO A 421 -23.11 -58.25 0.93
C PRO A 421 -21.64 -58.79 0.76
N GLN A 422 -20.85 -58.65 1.85
CA GLN A 422 -19.83 -59.51 2.54
C GLN A 422 -18.63 -60.31 1.91
N ASP A 423 -17.45 -60.08 2.56
CA ASP A 423 -16.40 -60.96 3.16
C ASP A 423 -15.29 -61.80 2.44
N ARG A 424 -14.01 -61.38 2.70
CA ARG A 424 -12.81 -62.03 3.37
C ARG A 424 -12.56 -63.57 3.41
N PRO A 425 -11.38 -64.11 3.86
CA PRO A 425 -10.03 -63.53 4.12
C PRO A 425 -8.77 -64.38 3.69
N THR A 426 -7.56 -63.86 3.96
CA THR A 426 -6.26 -64.60 4.06
C THR A 426 -5.28 -63.85 5.00
N ASP A 427 -4.10 -64.39 5.39
CA ASP A 427 -3.16 -63.75 6.35
C ASP A 427 -1.61 -63.89 6.10
N ARG A 428 -0.90 -64.89 6.68
CA ARG A 428 0.52 -64.76 7.15
C ARG A 428 1.42 -66.03 6.98
N PRO A 429 2.73 -66.09 7.37
CA PRO A 429 3.53 -65.32 8.38
C PRO A 429 4.87 -64.72 7.83
N THR A 430 5.86 -64.17 8.57
CA THR A 430 6.20 -64.15 10.04
C THR A 430 6.56 -62.73 10.55
N GLY A 431 7.74 -62.29 11.08
CA GLY A 431 8.95 -62.88 11.72
C GLY A 431 10.07 -61.83 12.00
N ARG A 432 10.71 -61.80 13.20
CA ARG A 432 11.78 -60.83 13.59
C ARG A 432 12.51 -61.19 14.93
N PRO A 433 13.80 -60.82 15.13
CA PRO A 433 14.56 -60.91 16.41
C PRO A 433 14.82 -59.55 17.14
N THR A 434 15.85 -59.44 18.00
CA THR A 434 16.04 -58.41 19.06
C THR A 434 17.09 -57.29 18.79
N SER A 435 17.98 -56.95 19.75
CA SER A 435 18.41 -55.54 20.00
C SER A 435 19.48 -55.30 21.10
N LYS A 436 20.35 -54.26 20.91
CA LYS A 436 21.18 -53.49 21.91
C LYS A 436 22.22 -54.28 22.75
N PRO A 437 23.18 -53.68 23.50
CA PRO A 437 23.42 -52.27 23.91
C PRO A 437 24.22 -51.44 22.86
N GLY A 438 25.08 -50.43 23.10
CA GLY A 438 25.67 -49.81 24.32
C GLY A 438 26.53 -48.57 24.01
N ASP A 439 27.25 -48.02 25.01
CA ASP A 439 27.95 -46.71 25.01
C ASP A 439 29.34 -46.77 25.70
N ASP A 440 30.37 -46.03 25.22
CA ASP A 440 31.20 -45.05 26.01
C ASP A 440 32.34 -44.36 25.20
N LYS A 441 33.04 -43.39 25.82
CA LYS A 441 34.16 -42.51 25.31
C LYS A 441 35.27 -42.43 26.41
N PRO A 442 36.48 -41.78 26.29
CA PRO A 442 37.06 -40.98 25.20
C PRO A 442 38.62 -41.07 24.95
N ASP A 443 39.14 -40.10 24.17
CA ASP A 443 40.51 -39.50 24.15
C ASP A 443 41.65 -40.05 23.25
N GLN A 444 42.67 -39.18 23.10
CA GLN A 444 43.88 -39.19 22.24
C GLN A 444 45.14 -38.95 23.16
N PRO A 445 46.42 -38.88 22.72
CA PRO A 445 46.97 -38.80 21.35
C PRO A 445 48.28 -39.62 21.09
N GLU A 446 48.99 -39.21 20.02
CA GLU A 446 50.44 -39.37 19.76
C GLU A 446 51.02 -40.68 19.16
N THR A 447 52.13 -40.44 18.44
CA THR A 447 53.02 -41.31 17.63
C THR A 447 54.42 -41.29 18.28
N PRO A 448 55.44 -42.14 17.96
CA PRO A 448 55.75 -42.70 16.63
C PRO A 448 56.43 -44.12 16.63
N ASP A 449 57.24 -44.38 15.60
CA ASP A 449 58.39 -45.30 15.51
C ASP A 449 58.26 -46.71 14.86
N GLU A 450 58.86 -46.78 13.67
CA GLU A 450 59.49 -47.90 12.94
C GLU A 450 60.99 -48.00 13.40
N PRO A 451 61.81 -49.07 13.23
CA PRO A 451 61.67 -50.31 12.41
C PRO A 451 61.96 -51.65 13.12
N THR A 452 61.71 -52.79 12.43
CA THR A 452 62.75 -53.84 12.16
C THR A 452 62.26 -54.95 11.20
N ASP A 453 63.22 -55.53 10.47
CA ASP A 453 63.09 -56.58 9.44
C ASP A 453 64.43 -57.37 9.46
N PRO A 454 64.58 -58.61 8.93
CA PRO A 454 63.70 -59.78 8.82
C PRO A 454 64.35 -61.03 9.54
N PRO A 455 64.02 -62.32 9.26
CA PRO A 455 64.55 -63.00 8.06
C PRO A 455 63.68 -64.12 7.41
N THR A 456 63.72 -64.14 6.07
CA THR A 456 63.77 -65.26 5.10
C THR A 456 63.42 -66.72 5.50
N THR A 457 62.60 -67.39 4.67
CA THR A 457 62.92 -68.77 4.19
C THR A 457 62.28 -69.13 2.83
N ASP A 458 63.15 -69.42 1.86
CA ASP A 458 63.06 -70.26 0.64
C ASP A 458 61.89 -70.27 -0.37
N ARG A 459 62.29 -70.49 -1.64
CA ARG A 459 61.47 -70.57 -2.85
C ARG A 459 62.00 -71.64 -3.82
N PRO A 460 61.18 -72.62 -4.26
CA PRO A 460 61.48 -73.44 -5.43
C PRO A 460 61.31 -72.67 -6.75
N LYS A 461 62.21 -72.89 -7.72
CA LYS A 461 62.21 -72.27 -9.07
C LYS A 461 61.56 -73.22 -10.10
N PRO A 462 60.76 -72.72 -11.07
CA PRO A 462 60.08 -73.57 -12.06
C PRO A 462 60.98 -74.07 -13.21
N PRO A 463 60.54 -75.09 -13.98
CA PRO A 463 61.14 -75.51 -15.25
C PRO A 463 60.97 -74.45 -16.37
N PRO A 464 61.71 -74.57 -17.50
CA PRO A 464 61.81 -73.52 -18.52
C PRO A 464 60.67 -73.50 -19.54
N GLU A 465 60.40 -72.30 -20.07
CA GLU A 465 59.48 -72.07 -21.20
C GLU A 465 60.11 -72.47 -22.56
N LYS A 466 59.24 -72.71 -23.56
CA LYS A 466 59.59 -72.66 -24.98
C LYS A 466 58.67 -71.64 -25.67
N PRO A 467 59.19 -70.65 -26.40
CA PRO A 467 58.38 -69.52 -26.88
C PRO A 467 57.63 -69.82 -28.19
N THR A 468 56.44 -69.25 -28.38
CA THR A 468 56.12 -68.31 -29.48
C THR A 468 54.64 -67.90 -29.51
N THR A 469 54.34 -66.64 -29.18
CA THR A 469 53.60 -65.63 -29.98
C THR A 469 53.01 -64.53 -29.07
N PRO A 470 53.17 -63.23 -29.37
CA PRO A 470 52.57 -62.17 -28.57
C PRO A 470 51.08 -62.00 -28.93
N VAL A 471 50.18 -62.52 -28.09
CA VAL A 471 48.77 -62.09 -28.12
C VAL A 471 48.74 -60.63 -27.67
N LYS A 472 48.37 -59.73 -28.59
CA LYS A 472 48.19 -58.29 -28.30
C LYS A 472 47.23 -58.12 -27.12
N PRO A 473 47.64 -57.48 -26.01
CA PRO A 473 46.74 -57.28 -24.88
C PRO A 473 45.48 -56.52 -25.30
N PRO A 474 44.29 -56.90 -24.80
CA PRO A 474 43.09 -56.11 -25.02
C PRO A 474 43.32 -54.71 -24.43
N ALA A 475 43.10 -53.67 -25.25
CA ALA A 475 43.33 -52.30 -24.81
C ALA A 475 42.41 -51.99 -23.62
N LYS A 476 43.01 -51.65 -22.47
CA LYS A 476 42.26 -51.17 -21.30
C LYS A 476 41.34 -50.03 -21.77
N PRO A 477 40.02 -50.10 -21.54
CA PRO A 477 39.09 -49.10 -22.05
C PRO A 477 39.52 -47.70 -21.66
N THR A 478 39.93 -46.90 -22.64
CA THR A 478 40.16 -45.48 -22.46
C THR A 478 38.80 -44.85 -22.22
N VAL A 479 38.52 -44.57 -20.94
CA VAL A 479 37.28 -43.87 -20.52
C VAL A 479 37.27 -42.52 -21.24
N GLN A 480 36.51 -42.46 -22.33
CA GLN A 480 36.45 -41.30 -23.21
C GLN A 480 35.93 -40.13 -22.38
N ALA A 481 36.74 -39.08 -22.26
CA ALA A 481 36.37 -37.93 -21.44
C ALA A 481 35.05 -37.36 -21.96
N GLY A 482 34.07 -37.26 -21.06
CA GLY A 482 32.78 -36.64 -21.34
C GLY A 482 32.79 -35.14 -21.02
N ARG A 483 31.71 -34.47 -21.39
CA ARG A 483 31.40 -33.13 -20.85
C ARG A 483 31.10 -33.24 -19.34
N PRO A 484 31.28 -32.19 -18.55
CA PRO A 484 31.00 -32.25 -17.11
C PRO A 484 29.54 -32.59 -16.80
N GLY A 485 29.27 -33.09 -15.60
CA GLY A 485 27.91 -33.19 -15.06
C GLY A 485 27.29 -31.81 -14.75
N ALA A 486 26.03 -31.81 -14.35
CA ALA A 486 25.39 -30.61 -13.80
C ALA A 486 26.05 -30.21 -12.46
N PRO A 487 26.29 -28.92 -12.19
CA PRO A 487 26.56 -28.42 -10.84
C PRO A 487 25.36 -28.66 -9.93
N ARG A 488 25.61 -29.01 -8.66
CA ARG A 488 24.56 -29.34 -7.67
C ARG A 488 24.33 -28.21 -6.66
N SER A 489 23.28 -28.34 -5.85
CA SER A 489 23.01 -27.53 -4.65
C SER A 489 23.03 -26.02 -4.89
N VAL A 490 22.56 -25.60 -6.08
CA VAL A 490 22.50 -24.19 -6.46
C VAL A 490 21.49 -23.48 -5.56
N SER A 491 22.01 -22.50 -4.83
CA SER A 491 21.32 -21.77 -3.77
C SER A 491 21.88 -20.36 -3.70
N GLY A 492 21.36 -19.50 -2.83
CA GLY A 492 21.97 -18.20 -2.62
C GLY A 492 21.36 -17.38 -1.50
N ARG A 493 22.10 -16.35 -1.10
CA ARG A 493 21.74 -15.40 -0.04
C ARG A 493 21.43 -14.04 -0.69
N PRO A 494 20.19 -13.55 -0.63
CA PRO A 494 19.86 -12.18 -1.00
C PRO A 494 20.64 -11.13 -0.22
N GLY A 495 20.86 -9.99 -0.87
CA GLY A 495 21.36 -8.76 -0.27
C GLY A 495 20.77 -7.55 -0.97
N ASN A 496 21.17 -6.34 -0.55
CA ASN A 496 20.71 -5.12 -1.19
C ASN A 496 21.26 -5.02 -2.61
N GLY A 497 20.36 -4.95 -3.59
CA GLY A 497 20.69 -4.90 -5.02
C GLY A 497 21.53 -6.07 -5.53
N SER A 498 21.51 -7.22 -4.82
CA SER A 498 22.47 -8.29 -5.03
C SER A 498 22.02 -9.67 -4.52
N VAL A 499 22.65 -10.73 -5.02
CA VAL A 499 22.49 -12.11 -4.57
C VAL A 499 23.84 -12.81 -4.59
N GLN A 500 24.26 -13.36 -3.44
CA GLN A 500 25.39 -14.28 -3.37
C GLN A 500 24.91 -15.70 -3.69
N VAL A 501 25.10 -16.11 -4.95
CA VAL A 501 24.77 -17.45 -5.44
C VAL A 501 25.91 -18.42 -5.11
N SER A 502 25.60 -19.65 -4.70
CA SER A 502 26.56 -20.71 -4.35
C SER A 502 26.15 -22.05 -4.96
N TRP A 503 27.13 -22.93 -5.26
CA TRP A 503 26.93 -24.24 -5.89
C TRP A 503 28.05 -25.24 -5.60
N GLU A 504 27.73 -26.53 -5.72
CA GLU A 504 28.68 -27.65 -5.62
C GLU A 504 29.45 -27.91 -6.93
N ALA A 505 30.49 -28.76 -6.83
CA ALA A 505 31.22 -29.26 -7.98
C ALA A 505 30.30 -29.96 -9.00
N ALA A 506 30.52 -29.67 -10.28
CA ALA A 506 30.15 -30.58 -11.35
C ALA A 506 31.09 -31.81 -11.36
N ALA A 507 30.56 -32.98 -11.71
CA ALA A 507 31.40 -34.15 -11.98
C ALA A 507 32.27 -33.91 -13.22
N ALA A 508 33.57 -34.19 -13.13
CA ALA A 508 34.54 -33.87 -14.20
C ALA A 508 34.53 -34.85 -15.38
N ASN A 509 33.95 -36.04 -15.21
CA ASN A 509 33.72 -37.04 -16.28
C ASN A 509 34.96 -37.33 -17.16
N GLY A 510 36.14 -37.44 -16.54
CA GLY A 510 37.41 -37.76 -17.24
C GLY A 510 38.17 -36.57 -17.83
N ALA A 511 37.70 -35.32 -17.67
CA ALA A 511 38.51 -34.13 -17.95
C ALA A 511 38.18 -32.95 -17.03
N ALA A 512 39.21 -32.35 -16.43
CA ALA A 512 39.08 -31.28 -15.44
C ALA A 512 38.19 -30.13 -15.92
N VAL A 513 37.28 -29.68 -15.05
CA VAL A 513 36.44 -28.50 -15.29
C VAL A 513 37.34 -27.28 -15.42
N THR A 514 37.24 -26.55 -16.53
CA THR A 514 38.03 -25.35 -16.84
C THR A 514 37.32 -24.06 -16.46
N SER A 515 35.99 -24.09 -16.33
CA SER A 515 35.19 -22.92 -15.93
C SER A 515 33.76 -23.31 -15.52
N TYR A 516 33.14 -22.43 -14.73
CA TYR A 516 31.69 -22.40 -14.54
C TYR A 516 31.10 -21.20 -15.29
N THR A 517 29.83 -21.30 -15.67
CA THR A 517 29.05 -20.18 -16.25
C THR A 517 27.74 -20.09 -15.49
N LEU A 518 27.55 -18.97 -14.79
CA LEU A 518 26.33 -18.62 -14.06
C LEU A 518 25.46 -17.73 -14.96
N THR A 519 24.19 -18.10 -15.15
CA THR A 519 23.22 -17.39 -15.99
C THR A 519 21.97 -17.02 -15.18
N TRP A 520 21.39 -15.85 -15.44
CA TRP A 520 20.11 -15.40 -14.88
C TRP A 520 19.29 -14.60 -15.90
N ASN A 521 18.00 -14.39 -15.61
CA ASN A 521 17.13 -13.45 -16.34
C ASN A 521 17.61 -12.00 -16.12
N GLY A 522 18.59 -11.59 -16.94
CA GLY A 522 19.25 -10.28 -16.84
C GLY A 522 20.76 -10.31 -17.10
N GLY A 523 21.38 -11.49 -17.25
CA GLY A 523 22.81 -11.56 -17.57
C GLY A 523 23.45 -12.94 -17.44
N SER A 524 24.77 -12.97 -17.64
CA SER A 524 25.60 -14.14 -17.36
C SER A 524 27.01 -13.75 -16.96
N VAL A 525 27.71 -14.65 -16.27
CA VAL A 525 29.13 -14.48 -15.93
C VAL A 525 29.86 -15.81 -16.01
N ARG A 526 31.02 -15.81 -16.69
CA ARG A 526 31.96 -16.94 -16.74
C ARG A 526 32.97 -16.80 -15.59
N LEU A 527 33.27 -17.91 -14.93
CA LEU A 527 34.03 -17.97 -13.69
C LEU A 527 35.08 -19.09 -13.76
N GLY A 528 36.14 -18.96 -12.96
CA GLY A 528 37.27 -19.89 -12.94
C GLY A 528 36.91 -21.33 -12.54
N PRO A 529 37.83 -22.29 -12.76
CA PRO A 529 37.60 -23.73 -12.55
C PRO A 529 37.31 -24.12 -11.09
N THR A 530 37.74 -23.30 -10.13
CA THR A 530 37.56 -23.50 -8.69
C THR A 530 36.34 -22.76 -8.12
N ALA A 531 35.63 -21.95 -8.91
CA ALA A 531 34.53 -21.12 -8.41
C ALA A 531 33.34 -21.96 -7.91
N ARG A 532 32.87 -21.65 -6.69
CA ARG A 532 31.70 -22.26 -6.03
C ARG A 532 30.70 -21.24 -5.48
N SER A 533 30.99 -19.96 -5.60
CA SER A 533 30.05 -18.89 -5.34
C SER A 533 30.37 -17.66 -6.18
N ARG A 534 29.38 -16.77 -6.31
CA ARG A 534 29.53 -15.45 -6.93
C ARG A 534 28.49 -14.50 -6.33
N ASN A 535 28.93 -13.33 -5.89
CA ASN A 535 28.01 -12.21 -5.71
C ASN A 535 27.64 -11.63 -7.07
N VAL A 536 26.35 -11.59 -7.37
CA VAL A 536 25.75 -10.93 -8.53
C VAL A 536 25.15 -9.62 -8.03
N THR A 537 25.64 -8.50 -8.54
CA THR A 537 25.27 -7.14 -8.13
C THR A 537 24.58 -6.39 -9.27
N GLY A 538 23.92 -5.27 -8.97
CA GLY A 538 23.13 -4.53 -9.97
C GLY A 538 21.77 -5.18 -10.25
N LEU A 539 21.26 -5.96 -9.30
CA LEU A 539 19.93 -6.57 -9.34
C LEU A 539 18.91 -5.62 -8.68
N THR A 540 17.64 -5.69 -9.07
CA THR A 540 16.57 -4.89 -8.47
C THR A 540 15.98 -5.60 -7.25
N ASN A 541 15.86 -4.91 -6.12
CA ASN A 541 15.21 -5.44 -4.92
C ASN A 541 13.74 -5.77 -5.19
N GLY A 542 13.24 -6.90 -4.66
CA GLY A 542 11.87 -7.39 -4.92
C GLY A 542 11.69 -8.09 -6.27
N THR A 543 12.62 -7.95 -7.23
CA THR A 543 12.56 -8.67 -8.52
C THR A 543 13.04 -10.12 -8.36
N GLY A 544 12.28 -11.08 -8.88
CA GLY A 544 12.66 -12.50 -8.85
C GLY A 544 13.66 -12.86 -9.95
N TYR A 545 14.87 -13.25 -9.55
CA TYR A 545 15.91 -13.74 -10.46
C TYR A 545 16.06 -15.26 -10.37
N THR A 546 16.11 -15.92 -11.52
CA THR A 546 16.23 -17.37 -11.65
C THR A 546 17.63 -17.72 -12.13
N PHE A 547 18.44 -18.29 -11.25
CA PHE A 547 19.84 -18.63 -11.49
C PHE A 547 20.01 -20.06 -11.96
N THR A 548 21.00 -20.29 -12.83
CA THR A 548 21.43 -21.63 -13.29
C THR A 548 22.93 -21.62 -13.50
N VAL A 549 23.60 -22.72 -13.17
CA VAL A 549 25.05 -22.89 -13.35
C VAL A 549 25.32 -24.02 -14.35
N ARG A 550 26.26 -23.82 -15.27
CA ARG A 550 26.83 -24.86 -16.14
C ARG A 550 28.33 -24.97 -15.91
N ALA A 551 28.89 -26.18 -16.03
CA ALA A 551 30.34 -26.42 -16.01
C ALA A 551 30.87 -26.73 -17.42
N THR A 552 32.10 -26.34 -17.71
CA THR A 552 32.78 -26.60 -19.01
C THR A 552 34.11 -27.30 -18.78
N ASN A 553 34.46 -28.28 -19.60
CA ASN A 553 35.83 -28.83 -19.72
C ASN A 553 36.27 -28.83 -21.19
N ARG A 554 37.42 -29.45 -21.52
CA ARG A 554 37.94 -29.54 -22.91
C ARG A 554 37.01 -30.26 -23.91
N VAL A 555 36.00 -30.98 -23.44
CA VAL A 555 35.01 -31.71 -24.24
C VAL A 555 33.74 -30.87 -24.48
N GLY A 556 33.62 -29.73 -23.78
CA GLY A 556 32.55 -28.75 -23.93
C GLY A 556 31.75 -28.53 -22.64
N THR A 557 30.62 -27.85 -22.80
CA THR A 557 29.73 -27.44 -21.70
C THR A 557 28.74 -28.55 -21.34
N GLY A 558 28.67 -28.90 -20.06
CA GLY A 558 27.71 -29.84 -19.48
C GLY A 558 26.28 -29.29 -19.38
N PRO A 559 25.34 -30.10 -18.89
CA PRO A 559 23.98 -29.65 -18.62
C PRO A 559 23.94 -28.57 -17.52
N GLY A 560 22.81 -27.84 -17.47
CA GLY A 560 22.55 -26.90 -16.38
C GLY A 560 22.25 -27.62 -15.07
N SER A 561 22.52 -26.93 -13.97
CA SER A 561 21.95 -27.23 -12.66
C SER A 561 20.42 -27.17 -12.67
N SER A 562 19.79 -27.58 -11.56
CA SER A 562 18.47 -27.07 -11.20
C SER A 562 18.45 -25.54 -11.12
N THR A 563 17.27 -24.95 -11.33
CA THR A 563 17.05 -23.50 -11.26
C THR A 563 16.82 -23.03 -9.83
N ALA A 564 17.53 -22.01 -9.38
CA ALA A 564 17.30 -21.37 -8.08
C ALA A 564 16.65 -19.99 -8.27
N ARG A 565 15.39 -19.82 -7.85
CA ARG A 565 14.70 -18.52 -7.87
C ARG A 565 14.95 -17.77 -6.56
N LEU A 566 15.56 -16.60 -6.63
CA LEU A 566 15.98 -15.77 -5.49
C LEU A 566 15.55 -14.31 -5.72
N VAL A 567 15.15 -13.62 -4.65
CA VAL A 567 14.69 -12.23 -4.68
C VAL A 567 15.66 -11.37 -3.86
N PRO A 568 16.33 -10.34 -4.43
CA PRO A 568 17.18 -9.43 -3.67
C PRO A 568 16.34 -8.61 -2.67
N SER A 569 16.90 -8.32 -1.51
CA SER A 569 16.20 -7.63 -0.42
C SER A 569 17.09 -6.53 0.16
N GLY A 570 16.61 -5.30 0.15
CA GLY A 570 17.38 -4.09 0.48
C GLY A 570 17.73 -3.90 1.97
N GLY A 571 17.40 -4.86 2.83
CA GLY A 571 17.57 -4.78 4.28
C GLY A 571 16.23 -4.67 5.00
N ALA A 572 16.21 -3.96 6.14
CA ALA A 572 15.00 -3.67 6.88
C ALA A 572 14.07 -2.68 6.14
N PRO A 573 12.74 -2.80 6.28
CA PRO A 573 11.79 -1.80 5.81
C PRO A 573 12.10 -0.39 6.34
N ASP A 574 11.72 0.63 5.57
CA ASP A 574 11.75 2.00 6.05
C ASP A 574 10.67 2.27 7.12
N ALA A 575 10.74 3.45 7.74
CA ALA A 575 9.75 3.87 8.73
C ALA A 575 8.42 4.18 8.02
N PRO A 576 7.26 3.81 8.61
CA PRO A 576 5.95 4.17 8.05
C PRO A 576 5.85 5.67 7.75
N GLY A 577 5.44 5.99 6.52
CA GLY A 577 5.37 7.36 6.04
C GLY A 577 4.22 8.12 6.70
N ASN A 578 4.25 9.45 6.62
CA ASN A 578 3.13 10.33 7.03
C ASN A 578 2.51 9.99 8.40
N PHE A 579 3.31 9.53 9.37
CA PHE A 579 2.79 9.09 10.67
C PHE A 579 2.19 10.27 11.44
N GLN A 580 0.86 10.25 11.62
CA GLN A 580 0.07 11.21 12.38
C GLN A 580 -0.47 10.56 13.66
N VAL A 581 -0.69 11.41 14.66
CA VAL A 581 -1.28 11.04 15.95
C VAL A 581 -2.25 12.14 16.36
N THR A 582 -3.51 11.78 16.54
CA THR A 582 -4.55 12.66 17.11
C THR A 582 -4.98 12.15 18.48
N THR A 583 -5.40 13.05 19.35
CA THR A 583 -5.81 12.77 20.74
C THR A 583 -7.33 12.83 20.85
N SER A 584 -7.92 11.97 21.68
CA SER A 584 -9.34 12.05 22.06
C SER A 584 -9.53 11.48 23.45
N GLY A 585 -9.65 12.37 24.45
CA GLY A 585 -9.67 12.01 25.87
C GLY A 585 -8.48 11.13 26.26
N SER A 586 -8.77 9.97 26.83
CA SER A 586 -7.81 8.93 27.22
C SER A 586 -7.34 8.03 26.06
N SER A 587 -7.53 8.44 24.80
CA SER A 587 -7.19 7.64 23.62
C SER A 587 -6.35 8.42 22.60
N LEU A 588 -5.59 7.68 21.78
CA LEU A 588 -4.85 8.17 20.63
C LEU A 588 -5.35 7.46 19.38
N THR A 589 -5.72 8.22 18.35
CA THR A 589 -6.00 7.69 17.01
C THR A 589 -4.79 7.95 16.12
N LEU A 590 -4.41 6.92 15.37
CA LEU A 590 -3.14 6.84 14.67
C LEU A 590 -3.39 6.54 13.19
N SER A 591 -2.65 7.21 12.30
CA SER A 591 -2.65 6.91 10.87
C SER A 591 -1.25 7.08 10.28
N TRP A 592 -0.93 6.30 9.24
CA TRP A 592 0.33 6.35 8.52
C TRP A 592 0.14 5.90 7.07
N THR A 593 1.17 6.07 6.24
CA THR A 593 1.27 5.41 4.93
C THR A 593 2.24 4.23 5.00
N ARG A 594 2.01 3.25 4.12
CA ARG A 594 2.85 2.05 4.00
C ARG A 594 4.31 2.44 3.70
N PRO A 595 5.31 1.92 4.44
CA PRO A 595 6.71 2.13 4.10
C PRO A 595 7.15 1.30 2.90
N ASP A 596 8.24 1.72 2.26
CA ASP A 596 8.98 0.84 1.35
C ASP A 596 9.56 -0.34 2.14
N LEU A 597 9.10 -1.53 1.75
CA LEU A 597 9.43 -2.81 2.40
C LEU A 597 10.76 -3.40 1.92
N LYS A 598 11.45 -2.76 0.96
CA LYS A 598 12.75 -3.19 0.41
C LYS A 598 12.76 -4.61 -0.17
N GLY A 599 11.59 -5.10 -0.60
CA GLY A 599 11.41 -6.48 -1.11
C GLY A 599 10.99 -7.51 -0.05
N ASN A 600 10.74 -7.11 1.21
CA ASN A 600 10.15 -7.98 2.23
C ASN A 600 8.60 -8.01 2.12
N THR A 601 7.98 -9.07 2.63
CA THR A 601 6.51 -9.24 2.67
C THR A 601 5.94 -8.68 3.97
N LEU A 602 4.92 -7.82 3.89
CA LEU A 602 4.27 -7.22 5.06
C LEU A 602 3.39 -8.24 5.81
N GLN A 603 3.62 -8.35 7.13
CA GLN A 603 2.82 -9.15 8.06
C GLN A 603 1.89 -8.28 8.92
N GLY A 604 2.28 -7.03 9.17
CA GLY A 604 1.50 -6.05 9.93
C GLY A 604 2.37 -4.88 10.40
N TYR A 605 1.89 -4.18 11.43
CA TYR A 605 2.58 -3.07 12.09
C TYR A 605 2.59 -3.28 13.60
N ASP A 606 3.77 -3.15 14.21
CA ASP A 606 3.89 -3.06 15.66
C ASP A 606 3.73 -1.60 16.08
N ILE A 607 2.89 -1.36 17.08
CA ILE A 607 2.63 -0.05 17.66
C ILE A 607 3.01 -0.07 19.14
N ALA A 608 3.59 1.01 19.64
CA ALA A 608 3.76 1.22 21.08
C ALA A 608 3.64 2.69 21.47
N ALA A 609 2.79 2.98 22.46
CA ALA A 609 2.75 4.25 23.19
C ALA A 609 3.42 4.07 24.55
N ASN A 610 4.64 4.60 24.68
CA ASN A 610 5.43 4.52 25.91
C ASN A 610 5.37 5.87 26.64
N PRO A 611 5.00 5.93 27.93
CA PRO A 611 4.98 7.18 28.68
C PRO A 611 6.40 7.75 28.82
N THR A 612 6.50 9.08 28.84
CA THR A 612 7.76 9.82 28.97
C THR A 612 7.66 10.88 30.05
N GLY A 613 8.59 10.88 30.99
CA GLY A 613 8.55 11.73 32.19
C GLY A 613 7.86 11.07 33.37
N THR A 614 7.77 11.79 34.49
CA THR A 614 7.28 11.29 35.79
C THR A 614 5.76 11.21 35.93
N GLY A 615 5.00 11.66 34.93
CA GLY A 615 3.54 11.84 34.97
C GLY A 615 2.68 10.56 34.90
N GLY A 616 3.08 9.45 35.53
CA GLY A 616 2.15 8.35 35.87
C GLY A 616 1.42 7.62 34.73
N GLY A 617 2.10 7.32 33.62
CA GLY A 617 1.53 6.50 32.53
C GLY A 617 1.88 5.01 32.61
N THR A 618 1.04 4.16 32.01
CA THR A 618 1.41 2.76 31.65
C THR A 618 1.75 2.69 30.16
N ALA A 619 2.79 1.91 29.80
CA ALA A 619 3.11 1.63 28.41
C ALA A 619 2.05 0.71 27.78
N LYS A 620 1.64 1.01 26.54
CA LYS A 620 0.72 0.18 25.77
C LYS A 620 1.33 -0.20 24.42
N GLY A 621 1.11 -1.43 24.00
CA GLY A 621 1.43 -1.92 22.67
C GLY A 621 0.18 -2.46 21.97
N ASP A 622 0.20 -2.46 20.65
CA ASP A 622 -0.83 -3.04 19.79
C ASP A 622 -0.19 -3.54 18.49
N SER A 623 -0.85 -4.47 17.80
CA SER A 623 -0.38 -5.05 16.53
C SER A 623 -1.53 -5.08 15.53
N THR A 624 -1.47 -4.21 14.53
CA THR A 624 -2.50 -4.07 13.50
C THR A 624 -2.00 -4.52 12.12
N THR A 625 -2.94 -4.73 11.20
CA THR A 625 -2.69 -4.93 9.77
C THR A 625 -3.22 -3.78 8.91
N SER A 626 -3.98 -2.87 9.52
CA SER A 626 -4.42 -1.62 8.93
C SER A 626 -3.30 -0.58 8.92
N THR A 627 -3.45 0.46 8.10
CA THR A 627 -2.65 1.70 8.18
C THR A 627 -3.20 2.71 9.18
N ARG A 628 -4.17 2.28 10.02
CA ARG A 628 -4.71 2.96 11.20
C ARG A 628 -4.72 2.08 12.44
N ALA A 629 -4.81 2.72 13.61
CA ALA A 629 -5.16 2.09 14.88
C ALA A 629 -5.67 3.13 15.90
N THR A 630 -6.29 2.66 16.99
CA THR A 630 -6.65 3.50 18.14
C THR A 630 -6.16 2.84 19.44
N ILE A 631 -5.25 3.50 20.16
CA ILE A 631 -4.79 3.07 21.48
C ILE A 631 -5.65 3.75 22.54
N SER A 632 -6.42 2.99 23.31
CA SER A 632 -7.38 3.52 24.29
C SER A 632 -6.94 3.32 25.74
N GLY A 633 -7.53 4.09 26.67
CA GLY A 633 -7.33 3.96 28.12
C GLY A 633 -5.91 4.30 28.59
N LEU A 634 -5.27 5.28 27.94
CA LEU A 634 -4.00 5.90 28.32
C LEU A 634 -4.23 6.98 29.38
N THR A 635 -3.22 7.34 30.17
CA THR A 635 -3.37 8.33 31.24
C THR A 635 -3.51 9.75 30.67
N SER A 636 -4.64 10.41 30.94
CA SER A 636 -4.87 11.83 30.64
C SER A 636 -3.87 12.76 31.32
N GLY A 637 -3.35 13.74 30.59
CA GLY A 637 -2.31 14.68 31.02
C GLY A 637 -0.88 14.15 30.89
N SER A 638 -0.68 12.86 30.65
CA SER A 638 0.66 12.26 30.53
C SER A 638 1.22 12.37 29.11
N THR A 639 2.51 12.68 28.99
CA THR A 639 3.23 12.65 27.70
C THR A 639 3.60 11.21 27.33
N TYR A 640 3.38 10.85 26.06
CA TYR A 640 3.69 9.55 25.48
C TYR A 640 4.54 9.69 24.20
N ARG A 641 5.63 8.90 24.12
CA ARG A 641 6.36 8.61 22.88
C ARG A 641 5.69 7.45 22.17
N VAL A 642 4.91 7.78 21.13
CA VAL A 642 4.23 6.84 20.25
C VAL A 642 5.17 6.43 19.12
N THR A 643 5.18 5.15 18.80
CA THR A 643 5.97 4.58 17.71
C THR A 643 5.14 3.59 16.90
N VAL A 644 5.39 3.55 15.59
CA VAL A 644 4.90 2.49 14.70
C VAL A 644 6.01 2.01 13.78
N ARG A 645 6.09 0.71 13.51
CA ARG A 645 7.02 0.10 12.54
C ARG A 645 6.32 -0.99 11.75
N ALA A 646 6.73 -1.23 10.50
CA ALA A 646 6.30 -2.41 9.76
C ALA A 646 6.99 -3.67 10.29
N THR A 647 6.22 -4.76 10.41
CA THR A 647 6.70 -6.10 10.73
C THR A 647 6.55 -6.95 9.46
N THR A 648 7.67 -7.51 8.99
CA THR A 648 7.76 -8.16 7.68
C THR A 648 8.47 -9.51 7.75
N THR A 649 8.37 -10.31 6.69
CA THR A 649 9.24 -11.48 6.47
C THR A 649 10.04 -11.33 5.18
N ASN A 650 11.30 -11.77 5.21
CA ASN A 650 12.15 -11.80 4.03
C ASN A 650 11.89 -13.06 3.17
N ALA A 651 12.60 -13.19 2.04
CA ALA A 651 12.49 -14.33 1.13
C ALA A 651 12.95 -15.69 1.70
N GLN A 652 13.42 -15.75 2.96
CA GLN A 652 13.74 -16.98 3.70
C GLN A 652 12.68 -17.30 4.78
N GLY A 653 11.64 -16.47 4.92
CA GLY A 653 10.63 -16.60 5.98
C GLY A 653 11.04 -15.99 7.32
N ASN A 654 12.25 -15.44 7.44
CA ASN A 654 12.71 -14.81 8.67
C ASN A 654 12.01 -13.46 8.89
N PHE A 655 11.58 -13.19 10.12
CA PHE A 655 11.04 -11.89 10.49
C PHE A 655 12.09 -10.77 10.40
N VAL A 656 11.71 -9.65 9.82
CA VAL A 656 12.50 -8.42 9.71
C VAL A 656 11.63 -7.26 10.16
N LEU A 657 12.09 -6.54 11.18
CA LEU A 657 11.43 -5.36 11.73
C LEU A 657 11.90 -4.10 11.00
N GLY A 658 10.96 -3.26 10.58
CA GLY A 658 11.23 -1.97 9.97
C GLY A 658 11.73 -0.93 10.97
N LYS A 659 12.21 0.19 10.43
CA LYS A 659 12.51 1.39 11.21
C LYS A 659 11.23 1.91 11.88
N GLN A 660 11.36 2.57 13.04
CA GLN A 660 10.22 3.21 13.70
C GLN A 660 9.96 4.61 13.14
N ALA A 661 8.70 4.90 12.79
CA ALA A 661 8.19 6.25 12.82
C ALA A 661 7.86 6.62 14.28
N VAL A 662 8.07 7.88 14.66
CA VAL A 662 8.01 8.33 16.06
C VAL A 662 7.29 9.67 16.17
N ARG A 663 6.40 9.80 17.15
CA ARG A 663 5.77 11.05 17.58
C ARG A 663 5.76 11.11 19.10
N THR A 664 5.88 12.31 19.66
CA THR A 664 5.65 12.56 21.09
C THR A 664 4.38 13.40 21.20
N VAL A 665 3.46 12.99 22.07
CA VAL A 665 2.13 13.61 22.22
C VAL A 665 1.74 13.63 23.70
N VAL A 666 0.90 14.57 24.12
CA VAL A 666 0.27 14.53 25.45
C VAL A 666 -1.12 13.91 25.29
N VAL A 667 -1.41 12.84 26.03
CA VAL A 667 -2.75 12.23 26.05
C VAL A 667 -3.70 13.17 26.80
N GLY A 668 -4.93 13.32 26.31
CA GLY A 668 -5.76 14.51 26.54
C GLY A 668 -5.97 14.88 28.01
N GLY A 669 -5.41 16.02 28.42
CA GLY A 669 -5.88 16.79 29.57
C GLY A 669 -6.95 17.79 29.10
N GLY A 670 -8.22 17.37 29.14
CA GLY A 670 -9.31 18.08 28.47
C GLY A 670 -9.36 17.83 26.95
N SER A 671 -10.30 18.49 26.27
CA SER A 671 -10.31 18.55 24.80
C SER A 671 -9.09 19.36 24.35
N SER A 672 -8.22 18.76 23.54
CA SER A 672 -7.03 19.46 23.03
C SER A 672 -6.74 19.11 21.57
N THR A 673 -7.59 19.63 20.68
CA THR A 673 -7.04 20.58 19.72
C THR A 673 -6.30 21.66 20.53
N GLN A 674 -5.02 21.90 20.28
CA GLN A 674 -4.28 22.97 20.97
C GLN A 674 -5.11 24.26 20.89
N PRO A 675 -5.35 24.99 22.00
CA PRO A 675 -6.29 26.10 22.04
C PRO A 675 -6.03 27.08 20.89
N ARG A 676 -6.89 27.02 19.88
CA ARG A 676 -6.72 27.72 18.60
C ARG A 676 -7.79 28.79 18.52
N LEU A 677 -7.34 30.03 18.62
CA LEU A 677 -8.12 31.19 18.22
C LEU A 677 -7.81 31.51 16.77
N THR A 678 -8.83 31.58 15.91
CA THR A 678 -8.69 32.00 14.51
C THR A 678 -9.52 33.26 14.31
N ALA A 679 -8.91 34.31 13.75
CA ALA A 679 -9.57 35.58 13.45
C ALA A 679 -9.56 35.84 11.93
N SER A 680 -10.69 36.29 11.39
CA SER A 680 -10.88 36.58 9.97
C SER A 680 -11.85 37.75 9.75
N ARG A 681 -11.99 38.20 8.49
CA ARG A 681 -13.02 39.17 8.10
C ARG A 681 -14.37 38.42 8.04
N GLY A 682 -15.29 38.81 8.92
CA GLY A 682 -16.65 38.30 8.99
C GLY A 682 -17.60 39.06 8.06
N ALA A 683 -18.90 39.02 8.37
CA ALA A 683 -19.92 39.70 7.58
C ALA A 683 -19.77 41.23 7.60
N ALA A 684 -20.09 41.87 6.48
CA ALA A 684 -20.17 43.33 6.38
C ALA A 684 -21.26 43.88 7.30
N THR A 685 -20.97 44.97 8.02
CA THR A 685 -21.88 45.58 8.98
C THR A 685 -22.74 46.64 8.31
N THR A 686 -24.06 46.41 8.21
CA THR A 686 -25.01 47.46 7.81
C THR A 686 -25.32 48.39 8.98
N HIS A 687 -25.48 49.68 8.68
CA HIS A 687 -25.85 50.77 9.59
C HIS A 687 -26.76 50.35 10.78
N GLY A 688 -26.25 50.55 12.01
CA GLY A 688 -26.98 50.32 13.26
C GLY A 688 -26.38 51.18 14.37
N GLY A 689 -27.01 52.32 14.64
CA GLY A 689 -26.39 53.41 15.41
C GLY A 689 -26.19 53.13 16.91
N GLY A 690 -25.08 53.62 17.44
CA GLY A 690 -24.71 53.56 18.86
C GLY A 690 -23.19 53.71 19.05
N GLU A 691 -22.72 53.94 20.27
CA GLU A 691 -21.30 54.23 20.60
C GLU A 691 -20.29 53.08 20.33
N ARG A 692 -20.73 52.01 19.67
CA ARG A 692 -19.94 50.85 19.25
C ARG A 692 -20.12 50.51 17.76
N ALA A 693 -20.83 51.35 17.01
CA ALA A 693 -20.99 51.20 15.58
C ALA A 693 -19.68 51.56 14.87
N CYS A 694 -19.29 50.74 13.90
CA CYS A 694 -18.20 51.03 12.97
C CYS A 694 -18.84 51.46 11.65
N GLU A 695 -18.81 52.76 11.37
CA GLU A 695 -19.74 53.41 10.43
C GLU A 695 -19.14 53.69 9.03
N ALA A 696 -17.86 53.38 8.83
CA ALA A 696 -17.12 53.69 7.59
C ALA A 696 -17.34 52.66 6.45
N PRO A 697 -17.21 53.09 5.17
CA PRO A 697 -17.22 52.18 4.03
C PRO A 697 -16.11 51.12 4.12
N GLY A 698 -16.49 49.85 3.97
CA GLY A 698 -15.57 48.70 4.13
C GLY A 698 -15.57 48.08 5.53
N CYS A 699 -16.35 48.62 6.48
CA CYS A 699 -16.50 48.01 7.79
C CYS A 699 -17.17 46.61 7.75
N ALA A 700 -16.62 45.70 8.56
CA ALA A 700 -17.16 44.36 8.77
C ALA A 700 -16.85 43.89 10.20
N PHE A 701 -17.57 42.86 10.66
CA PHE A 701 -17.24 42.17 11.90
C PHE A 701 -15.90 41.42 11.77
N ILE A 702 -15.14 41.33 12.86
CA ILE A 702 -14.03 40.40 13.00
C ILE A 702 -14.63 39.06 13.45
N ARG A 703 -14.70 38.09 12.55
CA ARG A 703 -15.12 36.72 12.89
C ARG A 703 -14.02 36.08 13.73
N VAL A 704 -14.36 35.56 14.90
CA VAL A 704 -13.45 34.84 15.78
C VAL A 704 -13.97 33.44 16.06
N VAL A 705 -13.18 32.41 15.76
CA VAL A 705 -13.48 31.02 16.08
C VAL A 705 -12.44 30.51 17.07
N GLY A 706 -12.87 30.20 18.29
CA GLY A 706 -12.08 29.50 19.29
C GLY A 706 -12.45 28.03 19.34
N ARG A 707 -11.47 27.13 19.26
CA ARG A 707 -11.63 25.68 19.49
C ARG A 707 -10.56 25.19 20.47
N GLY A 708 -10.91 24.21 21.31
CA GLY A 708 -9.98 23.67 22.32
C GLY A 708 -9.64 24.66 23.44
N LEU A 709 -10.46 25.69 23.63
CA LEU A 709 -10.42 26.51 24.84
C LEU A 709 -10.98 25.69 26.01
N LYS A 710 -10.87 26.18 27.25
CA LYS A 710 -11.48 25.50 28.39
C LYS A 710 -13.02 25.56 28.28
N PRO A 711 -13.77 24.45 28.43
CA PRO A 711 -15.23 24.47 28.44
C PRO A 711 -15.83 25.34 29.54
N ASN A 712 -17.03 25.89 29.32
CA ASN A 712 -17.80 26.71 30.27
C ASN A 712 -17.02 27.86 30.95
N THR A 713 -15.89 28.27 30.38
CA THR A 713 -14.94 29.19 31.00
C THR A 713 -15.14 30.59 30.46
N LEU A 714 -15.12 31.58 31.34
CA LEU A 714 -15.19 32.99 30.94
C LEU A 714 -13.81 33.43 30.47
N TYR A 715 -13.73 33.83 29.20
CA TYR A 715 -12.55 34.44 28.59
C TYR A 715 -12.84 35.91 28.27
N ASP A 716 -11.86 36.76 28.50
CA ASP A 716 -11.87 38.15 28.03
C ASP A 716 -11.23 38.20 26.63
N PHE A 717 -12.02 38.54 25.62
CA PHE A 717 -11.61 38.60 24.22
C PHE A 717 -11.33 40.04 23.80
N GLN A 718 -10.06 40.40 23.64
CA GLN A 718 -9.64 41.75 23.25
C GLN A 718 -9.13 41.75 21.79
N PRO A 719 -9.78 42.50 20.86
CA PRO A 719 -9.26 42.73 19.52
C PRO A 719 -8.14 43.79 19.50
N PHE A 720 -7.27 43.69 18.50
CA PHE A 720 -6.08 44.52 18.29
C PHE A 720 -5.89 44.85 16.80
N THR A 721 -5.31 46.02 16.53
CA THR A 721 -4.91 46.51 15.21
C THR A 721 -3.45 47.01 15.25
N THR A 722 -2.83 47.32 14.11
CA THR A 722 -1.43 47.79 14.06
C THR A 722 -1.19 49.26 14.37
N GLN A 723 -2.16 50.15 14.14
CA GLN A 723 -1.94 51.60 14.23
C GLN A 723 -3.11 52.43 14.78
N TRP A 724 -4.36 51.95 14.74
CA TRP A 724 -5.51 52.72 15.25
C TRP A 724 -6.69 51.87 15.69
N GLN A 725 -7.37 52.25 16.78
CA GLN A 725 -8.60 51.62 17.25
C GLN A 725 -9.67 52.66 17.60
N PRO A 726 -10.88 52.58 17.01
CA PRO A 726 -12.09 53.06 17.64
C PRO A 726 -12.60 51.98 18.62
N SER A 727 -12.66 52.33 19.90
CA SER A 727 -13.50 51.75 20.96
C SER A 727 -14.11 50.35 20.73
N ASN A 728 -13.27 49.32 20.59
CA ASN A 728 -13.65 47.91 20.78
C ASN A 728 -13.14 47.48 22.18
N PRO A 729 -13.93 47.64 23.27
CA PRO A 729 -13.48 47.51 24.66
C PRO A 729 -13.35 46.06 25.15
N GLY A 730 -13.06 45.13 24.23
CA GLY A 730 -13.13 43.69 24.46
C GLY A 730 -14.55 43.18 24.72
N ALA A 731 -14.66 41.88 24.99
CA ALA A 731 -15.88 41.26 25.47
C ALA A 731 -15.56 40.03 26.33
N GLN A 732 -16.08 39.99 27.55
CA GLN A 732 -16.08 38.78 28.37
C GLN A 732 -17.18 37.84 27.89
N LEU A 733 -16.80 36.68 27.35
CA LEU A 733 -17.71 35.68 26.80
C LEU A 733 -17.36 34.30 27.35
N ARG A 734 -18.37 33.45 27.49
CA ARG A 734 -18.21 32.07 27.98
C ARG A 734 -18.20 31.09 26.81
N THR A 735 -17.23 30.19 26.80
CA THR A 735 -17.16 29.03 25.91
C THR A 735 -18.26 28.02 26.21
N ASP A 736 -18.63 27.19 25.23
CA ASP A 736 -19.64 26.16 25.40
C ASP A 736 -19.14 24.94 26.24
N ASP A 737 -19.98 23.91 26.34
CA ASP A 737 -19.64 22.63 27.01
C ASP A 737 -18.46 21.86 26.34
N ASN A 738 -18.08 22.21 25.11
CA ASN A 738 -17.02 21.57 24.34
C ASN A 738 -15.69 22.35 24.38
N GLY A 739 -15.70 23.59 24.85
CA GLY A 739 -14.54 24.49 24.76
C GLY A 739 -14.44 25.21 23.42
N GLU A 740 -15.57 25.36 22.72
CA GLU A 740 -15.69 26.13 21.49
C GLU A 740 -16.40 27.46 21.71
N ILE A 741 -16.13 28.42 20.82
CA ILE A 741 -16.87 29.68 20.73
C ILE A 741 -16.76 30.23 19.30
N THR A 742 -17.83 30.84 18.81
CA THR A 742 -17.82 31.65 17.59
C THR A 742 -18.34 33.04 17.93
N ILE A 743 -17.59 34.07 17.56
CA ILE A 743 -17.89 35.48 17.82
C ILE A 743 -17.95 36.17 16.47
N ASP A 744 -19.16 36.40 15.97
CA ASP A 744 -19.42 37.00 14.65
C ASP A 744 -20.12 38.38 14.75
N ASP A 745 -20.40 38.87 15.96
CA ASP A 745 -21.27 40.04 16.22
C ASP A 745 -20.71 41.08 17.22
N ARG A 746 -19.50 40.92 17.77
CA ARG A 746 -18.98 41.74 18.88
C ARG A 746 -17.92 42.78 18.55
N PHE A 747 -17.09 42.51 17.54
CA PHE A 747 -15.94 43.34 17.21
C PHE A 747 -16.03 43.74 15.75
N ALA A 748 -15.88 45.01 15.43
CA ALA A 748 -15.93 45.50 14.05
C ALA A 748 -14.81 46.50 13.79
N THR A 749 -14.31 46.53 12.55
CA THR A 749 -13.32 47.52 12.12
C THR A 749 -13.41 47.79 10.63
N ASP A 750 -12.87 48.93 10.23
CA ASP A 750 -12.79 49.48 8.89
C ASP A 750 -11.33 49.55 8.38
N ALA A 751 -10.36 49.58 9.30
CA ALA A 751 -8.97 49.98 9.13
C ALA A 751 -8.19 49.26 7.99
N PRO A 752 -8.15 49.80 6.76
CA PRO A 752 -7.63 49.06 5.60
C PRO A 752 -6.11 48.94 5.64
N GLY A 753 -5.56 47.80 5.22
CA GLY A 753 -4.12 47.55 5.17
C GLY A 753 -3.46 47.25 6.53
N GLN A 754 -4.14 47.50 7.64
CA GLN A 754 -3.65 47.17 8.98
C GLN A 754 -3.68 45.65 9.25
N GLN A 755 -2.82 45.14 10.13
CA GLN A 755 -3.01 43.78 10.66
C GLN A 755 -3.99 43.81 11.84
N VAL A 756 -4.89 42.83 11.86
CA VAL A 756 -5.91 42.61 12.89
C VAL A 756 -5.68 41.25 13.54
N TRP A 757 -5.87 41.16 14.85
CA TRP A 757 -5.86 39.91 15.63
C TRP A 757 -6.68 40.05 16.91
N VAL A 758 -6.93 38.95 17.60
CA VAL A 758 -7.64 38.90 18.89
C VAL A 758 -6.81 38.10 19.90
N VAL A 759 -6.88 38.48 21.17
CA VAL A 759 -6.32 37.71 22.30
C VAL A 759 -7.45 37.33 23.24
N ALA A 760 -7.51 36.05 23.63
CA ALA A 760 -8.41 35.54 24.65
C ALA A 760 -7.63 35.27 25.95
N THR A 761 -8.11 35.82 27.07
CA THR A 761 -7.46 35.70 28.39
C THR A 761 -8.40 35.07 29.40
N ALA A 762 -8.00 33.95 30.03
CA ALA A 762 -8.73 33.36 31.14
C ALA A 762 -8.22 33.90 32.49
N ALA A 763 -9.07 33.91 33.51
CA ALA A 763 -8.76 34.48 34.82
C ALA A 763 -7.62 33.72 35.54
N GLY A 764 -6.40 34.26 35.47
CA GLY A 764 -5.20 33.71 36.12
C GLY A 764 -4.40 32.71 35.28
N GLU A 765 -4.63 32.62 33.96
CA GLU A 765 -4.09 31.54 33.13
C GLU A 765 -3.51 32.00 31.77
N GLU A 766 -3.22 31.03 30.90
CA GLU A 766 -2.63 31.15 29.56
C GLU A 766 -3.44 32.06 28.61
N THR A 767 -2.73 32.90 27.84
CA THR A 767 -3.30 33.81 26.85
C THR A 767 -3.25 33.20 25.44
N VAL A 768 -4.41 33.09 24.80
CA VAL A 768 -4.55 32.49 23.46
C VAL A 768 -4.64 33.61 22.43
N THR A 769 -3.62 33.76 21.58
CA THR A 769 -3.57 34.79 20.53
C THR A 769 -3.94 34.20 19.18
N SER A 770 -4.76 34.91 18.39
CA SER A 770 -5.12 34.47 17.05
C SER A 770 -4.01 34.64 16.01
N ASN A 771 -4.20 34.08 14.83
CA ASN A 771 -3.49 34.55 13.64
C ASN A 771 -3.66 36.06 13.47
N LYS A 772 -2.62 36.72 12.94
CA LYS A 772 -2.71 38.09 12.42
C LYS A 772 -3.07 38.04 10.95
N PHE A 773 -4.02 38.86 10.50
CA PHE A 773 -4.40 38.97 9.09
C PHE A 773 -4.52 40.43 8.67
N THR A 774 -4.22 40.74 7.41
CA THR A 774 -4.38 42.10 6.88
C THR A 774 -5.85 42.38 6.58
N TRP A 775 -6.41 43.41 7.20
CA TRP A 775 -7.74 43.91 6.87
C TRP A 775 -7.74 44.52 5.46
N ARG A 776 -8.71 44.15 4.64
CA ARG A 776 -8.90 44.64 3.27
C ARG A 776 -10.39 44.89 3.05
N ASN A 777 -10.71 45.95 2.31
CA ASN A 777 -12.09 46.30 1.98
C ASN A 777 -12.73 45.22 1.09
#